data_AF-A0A0P9H0Q0-F1
#
_entry.id   AF-A0A0P9H0Q0-F1
#
_cell.length_a   1.000
_cell.length_b   1.000
_cell.length_c   1.000
_cell.angle_alpha   90.00
_cell.angle_beta   90.00
_cell.angle_gamma   90.00
#
_symmetry.space_group_name_H-M   'P 1'
#
loop_
_entity.id
_entity.type
_entity.pdbx_description
1 polymer ?
#
loop_
_entity_poly.entity_id
_entity_poly.type
_entity_poly.pdbx_seq_one_letter_code
_entity_poly.pdbx_strand_id
1 'polypeptide(L)'
;MKFMLDDMELIFPYDKMYPEQYNYVCDLKRSLDAHGHCVLEMPSGTGKTVSLLSLIVAYQHMGRPERKLIYCSRTVPEIEKALAELKRLMQYRSEVYGIDDGDFLGLGLSSRKNLCIHPSVRQEKKGKAVDARCRDMTSAVAKQRHEQDPGSVELCSFHENLGELDQDHLVPHGVHTLEDVKAYGQEHGICPYFAIRRMFIHASVIIYSFHYLLDPKVAEQVSKHMSKDSIVVFDEAHNIDNVCIESLSIDLTRPMLDTAARCVDKLSETIEEMKAKDASVLEDEYRRLVEGLQAGEDGAEDEDFMSNPVLPQDLLQEAVPGNIRRAEHFTAFLARFVEYLKTRMRVLHVVAETPLSFLQHLRDITFIERKPLKFCSDRLSSLLRTLQLTRLDEYSALQKVAAFATLVATYHEGFRLLLEPFETDNATVPNPVFHLVCLDASLAIAPVFERFSSVIITSGTLSPLDMYPKMLRFDATVLESYVMTLTRDCFLPLVVTRGSDQVEISSRFEVRNDPAVVRNFGTLLVEYARAVPDGVVAFFPSYLYMESIVSAWNEMGILNEVLKYKLIFIETPDAVETSAALENYRRACDNGRGAVLLSVARGKVSEGIDFDHNYGRAVIMFGIPYQYTESRILKARLEFLRDTYRIRENDFLTFDAMRHAAQCVGRVLRGKTDYGLMIFADKRFAKVDKRNKLPKWIGQYIKESDTNLATDVAIAHSKRFLRMMAQPFEQSTKSLWGIDEILDKQRGLDPERDVNEDALALEAEAEAIAAAHAEAEAAAAADDEAYTAQQAHEQNGYGDEDVAMGENGGDDDPFKEIDDAALAAMDMPDLPQPPHFMGFGDDAEADMHGGGFELPMPPQEFQMGDGEDDDDQGLVLPMPPPEFL
;
A
#
# COMPACT_ATOMS: atom_id res chain seq x y z
N MET A 1 -32.47 4.73 -3.40
CA MET A 1 -32.80 4.73 -4.83
C MET A 1 -32.88 3.30 -5.35
N LYS A 2 -33.82 2.99 -6.26
CA LYS A 2 -33.96 1.66 -6.89
C LYS A 2 -34.10 1.82 -8.41
N PHE A 3 -33.28 1.11 -9.17
CA PHE A 3 -33.28 1.11 -10.63
C PHE A 3 -32.80 -0.23 -11.22
N MET A 4 -33.12 -0.49 -12.49
CA MET A 4 -32.65 -1.68 -13.20
C MET A 4 -31.32 -1.41 -13.87
N LEU A 5 -30.32 -2.26 -13.64
CA LEU A 5 -29.02 -2.26 -14.28
C LEU A 5 -28.91 -3.49 -15.20
N ASP A 6 -29.18 -3.28 -16.48
CA ASP A 6 -29.50 -4.30 -17.48
C ASP A 6 -30.59 -5.28 -16.99
N ASP A 7 -30.20 -6.47 -16.51
CA ASP A 7 -31.07 -7.53 -16.00
C ASP A 7 -31.14 -7.59 -14.46
N MET A 8 -30.39 -6.74 -13.75
CA MET A 8 -30.28 -6.78 -12.29
C MET A 8 -30.97 -5.59 -11.64
N GLU A 9 -31.78 -5.83 -10.60
CA GLU A 9 -32.34 -4.75 -9.80
C GLU A 9 -31.35 -4.26 -8.74
N LEU A 10 -30.91 -3.01 -8.85
CA LEU A 10 -29.97 -2.41 -7.91
C LEU A 10 -30.68 -1.47 -6.94
N ILE A 11 -30.40 -1.67 -5.64
CA ILE A 11 -30.84 -0.79 -4.57
C ILE A 11 -29.63 -0.07 -3.98
N PHE A 12 -29.64 1.26 -4.13
CA PHE A 12 -28.61 2.15 -3.60
C PHE A 12 -29.15 2.86 -2.35
N PRO A 13 -28.39 2.93 -1.23
CA PRO A 13 -28.91 3.38 0.08
C PRO A 13 -28.98 4.91 0.23
N TYR A 14 -28.98 5.63 -0.89
CA TYR A 14 -29.10 7.08 -0.99
C TYR A 14 -30.08 7.43 -2.11
N ASP A 15 -30.63 8.65 -2.06
CA ASP A 15 -31.60 9.13 -3.05
C ASP A 15 -30.94 9.65 -4.33
N LYS A 16 -29.63 9.88 -4.31
CA LYS A 16 -28.82 10.34 -5.44
C LYS A 16 -27.53 9.53 -5.53
N MET A 17 -27.04 9.35 -6.75
CA MET A 17 -25.81 8.62 -7.08
C MET A 17 -24.87 9.54 -7.86
N TYR A 18 -23.56 9.34 -7.75
CA TYR A 18 -22.60 10.07 -8.58
C TYR A 18 -22.44 9.42 -9.96
N PRO A 19 -22.17 10.19 -11.03
CA PRO A 19 -21.88 9.67 -12.37
C PRO A 19 -20.79 8.59 -12.37
N GLU A 20 -19.69 8.86 -11.66
CA GLU A 20 -18.57 7.93 -11.54
C GLU A 20 -18.94 6.66 -10.78
N GLN A 21 -19.82 6.73 -9.77
CA GLN A 21 -20.32 5.56 -9.08
C GLN A 21 -21.13 4.67 -10.02
N TYR A 22 -21.96 5.27 -10.90
CA TYR A 22 -22.73 4.51 -11.88
C TYR A 22 -21.81 3.77 -12.85
N ASN A 23 -20.83 4.47 -13.43
CA ASN A 23 -19.85 3.86 -14.34
C ASN A 23 -19.07 2.72 -13.65
N TYR A 24 -18.65 2.92 -12.40
CA TYR A 24 -17.98 1.88 -11.61
C TYR A 24 -18.83 0.65 -11.40
N VAL A 25 -20.12 0.84 -11.09
CA VAL A 25 -21.05 -0.26 -10.89
C VAL A 25 -21.29 -1.03 -12.21
N CYS A 26 -21.42 -0.33 -13.34
CA CYS A 26 -21.52 -0.96 -14.67
C CYS A 26 -20.28 -1.81 -14.97
N ASP A 27 -19.10 -1.26 -14.76
CA ASP A 27 -17.83 -1.91 -15.09
C ASP A 27 -17.53 -3.09 -14.17
N LEU A 28 -17.87 -2.95 -12.89
CA LEU A 28 -17.79 -4.01 -11.89
C LEU A 28 -18.74 -5.15 -12.27
N LYS A 29 -19.97 -4.86 -12.71
CA LYS A 29 -20.91 -5.87 -13.20
C LYS A 29 -20.36 -6.61 -14.41
N ARG A 30 -19.83 -5.91 -15.41
CA ARG A 30 -19.21 -6.53 -16.60
C ARG A 30 -18.10 -7.51 -16.22
N SER A 31 -17.28 -7.16 -15.23
CA SER A 31 -16.23 -8.05 -14.73
C SER A 31 -16.77 -9.31 -14.05
N LEU A 32 -17.82 -9.16 -13.23
CA LEU A 32 -18.47 -10.27 -12.54
C LEU A 32 -19.14 -11.23 -13.53
N ASP A 33 -19.82 -10.70 -14.55
CA ASP A 33 -20.48 -11.51 -15.58
C ASP A 33 -19.46 -12.26 -16.46
N ALA A 34 -18.32 -11.64 -16.73
CA ALA A 34 -17.20 -12.27 -17.45
C ALA A 34 -16.43 -13.31 -16.61
N HIS A 35 -16.71 -13.44 -15.30
CA HIS A 35 -15.97 -14.29 -14.37
C HIS A 35 -14.46 -14.02 -14.39
N GLY A 36 -14.09 -12.74 -14.44
CA GLY A 36 -12.70 -12.30 -14.52
C GLY A 36 -12.29 -11.34 -13.40
N HIS A 37 -10.97 -11.15 -13.27
CA HIS A 37 -10.39 -10.20 -12.31
C HIS A 37 -10.44 -8.78 -12.85
N CYS A 38 -10.61 -7.78 -11.98
CA CYS A 38 -10.59 -6.38 -12.38
C CYS A 38 -9.72 -5.52 -11.48
N VAL A 39 -9.21 -4.42 -12.05
CA VAL A 39 -8.51 -3.36 -11.33
C VAL A 39 -9.23 -2.05 -11.61
N LEU A 40 -9.81 -1.47 -10.56
CA LEU A 40 -10.64 -0.27 -10.66
C LEU A 40 -10.08 0.84 -9.78
N GLU A 41 -9.61 1.93 -10.39
CA GLU A 41 -9.20 3.14 -9.68
C GLU A 41 -10.39 4.08 -9.51
N MET A 42 -10.89 4.21 -8.28
CA MET A 42 -12.01 5.10 -7.95
C MET A 42 -11.55 6.19 -6.96
N PRO A 43 -11.72 7.49 -7.26
CA PRO A 43 -11.25 8.58 -6.41
C PRO A 43 -11.72 8.49 -4.96
N SER A 44 -10.91 8.99 -4.02
CA SER A 44 -11.27 9.01 -2.60
C SER A 44 -12.48 9.92 -2.35
N GLY A 45 -13.36 9.51 -1.43
CA GLY A 45 -14.54 10.29 -1.05
C GLY A 45 -15.74 10.19 -2.00
N THR A 46 -15.69 9.36 -3.04
CA THR A 46 -16.82 9.15 -3.97
C THR A 46 -17.74 7.99 -3.58
N GLY A 47 -17.60 7.40 -2.37
CA GLY A 47 -18.49 6.33 -1.89
C GLY A 47 -18.23 4.96 -2.54
N LYS A 48 -16.96 4.64 -2.81
CA LYS A 48 -16.45 3.32 -3.29
C LYS A 48 -17.15 2.13 -2.64
N THR A 49 -17.06 2.06 -1.32
CA THR A 49 -17.50 0.92 -0.51
C THR A 49 -19.00 0.72 -0.61
N VAL A 50 -19.79 1.78 -0.49
CA VAL A 50 -21.24 1.74 -0.70
C VAL A 50 -21.60 1.20 -2.09
N SER A 51 -21.03 1.76 -3.16
CA SER A 51 -21.35 1.34 -4.53
C SER A 51 -21.01 -0.13 -4.77
N LEU A 52 -19.87 -0.58 -4.26
CA LEU A 52 -19.43 -1.97 -4.34
C LEU A 52 -20.37 -2.91 -3.56
N LEU A 53 -20.69 -2.59 -2.31
CA LEU A 53 -21.56 -3.41 -1.47
C LEU A 53 -22.98 -3.48 -2.04
N SER A 54 -23.52 -2.36 -2.55
CA SER A 54 -24.83 -2.32 -3.21
C SER A 54 -24.89 -3.22 -4.42
N LEU A 55 -23.87 -3.20 -5.28
CA LEU A 55 -23.82 -4.07 -6.46
C LEU A 55 -23.72 -5.54 -6.06
N ILE A 56 -22.79 -5.89 -5.17
CA ILE A 56 -22.53 -7.31 -4.86
C ILE A 56 -23.73 -7.94 -4.14
N VAL A 57 -24.39 -7.22 -3.23
CA VAL A 57 -25.61 -7.72 -2.59
C VAL A 57 -26.71 -7.92 -3.65
N ALA A 58 -26.91 -6.97 -4.55
CA ALA A 58 -27.87 -7.13 -5.65
C ALA A 58 -27.53 -8.36 -6.53
N TYR A 59 -26.24 -8.57 -6.79
CA TYR A 59 -25.74 -9.70 -7.58
C TYR A 59 -25.95 -11.05 -6.88
N GLN A 60 -25.78 -11.09 -5.54
CA GLN A 60 -26.08 -12.27 -4.73
C GLN A 60 -27.57 -12.66 -4.77
N HIS A 61 -28.47 -11.67 -4.80
CA HIS A 61 -29.91 -11.91 -4.91
C HIS A 61 -30.38 -12.28 -6.32
N MET A 62 -29.69 -11.79 -7.36
CA MET A 62 -29.98 -12.17 -8.75
C MET A 62 -29.43 -13.56 -9.12
N GLY A 63 -28.30 -13.95 -8.51
CA GLY A 63 -27.57 -15.18 -8.79
C GLY A 63 -27.85 -16.34 -7.83
N ARG A 64 -26.90 -17.29 -7.76
CA ARG A 64 -26.93 -18.37 -6.78
C ARG A 64 -26.66 -17.80 -5.38
N PRO A 65 -27.54 -18.01 -4.38
CA PRO A 65 -27.36 -17.50 -3.01
C PRO A 65 -26.13 -18.09 -2.29
N GLU A 66 -25.50 -19.12 -2.87
CA GLU A 66 -24.27 -19.73 -2.36
C GLU A 66 -22.99 -18.89 -2.59
N ARG A 67 -23.07 -17.80 -3.38
CA ARG A 67 -21.91 -16.93 -3.66
C ARG A 67 -21.64 -16.01 -2.47
N LYS A 68 -20.52 -16.24 -1.78
CA LYS A 68 -20.08 -15.40 -0.65
C LYS A 68 -19.30 -14.17 -1.15
N LEU A 69 -19.50 -13.05 -0.48
CA LEU A 69 -18.65 -11.86 -0.61
C LEU A 69 -17.56 -11.91 0.44
N ILE A 70 -16.32 -11.82 -0.02
CA ILE A 70 -15.12 -11.69 0.80
C ILE A 70 -14.58 -10.29 0.59
N TYR A 71 -14.77 -9.43 1.58
CA TYR A 71 -14.26 -8.06 1.57
C TYR A 71 -12.99 -7.98 2.42
N CYS A 72 -11.89 -7.70 1.76
CA CYS A 72 -10.58 -7.58 2.37
C CYS A 72 -10.23 -6.09 2.47
N SER A 73 -10.01 -5.63 3.70
CA SER A 73 -9.54 -4.28 4.00
C SER A 73 -8.15 -4.31 4.66
N ARG A 74 -7.50 -3.17 4.85
CA ARG A 74 -6.18 -3.14 5.46
C ARG A 74 -6.27 -3.09 6.98
N THR A 75 -7.05 -2.15 7.51
CA THR A 75 -7.07 -1.82 8.94
C THR A 75 -8.40 -2.17 9.62
N VAL A 76 -8.38 -2.32 10.95
CA VAL A 76 -9.58 -2.64 11.73
C VAL A 76 -10.64 -1.52 11.67
N PRO A 77 -10.30 -0.22 11.73
CA PRO A 77 -11.29 0.84 11.56
C PRO A 77 -12.00 0.82 10.19
N GLU A 78 -11.29 0.41 9.13
CA GLU A 78 -11.91 0.26 7.80
C GLU A 78 -12.87 -0.94 7.74
N ILE A 79 -12.54 -2.05 8.43
CA ILE A 79 -13.47 -3.19 8.60
C ILE A 79 -14.75 -2.73 9.29
N GLU A 80 -14.64 -1.94 10.37
CA GLU A 80 -15.81 -1.41 11.08
C GLU A 80 -16.64 -0.46 10.23
N LYS A 81 -15.99 0.43 9.45
CA LYS A 81 -16.69 1.31 8.50
C LYS A 81 -17.45 0.52 7.44
N ALA A 82 -16.83 -0.49 6.83
CA ALA A 82 -17.48 -1.32 5.83
C ALA A 82 -18.69 -2.10 6.40
N LEU A 83 -18.59 -2.61 7.63
CA LEU A 83 -19.72 -3.25 8.32
C LEU A 83 -20.85 -2.25 8.61
N ALA A 84 -20.53 -1.03 9.03
CA ALA A 84 -21.52 0.01 9.28
C ALA A 84 -22.25 0.42 7.99
N GLU A 85 -21.53 0.54 6.86
CA GLU A 85 -22.13 0.82 5.56
C GLU A 85 -23.03 -0.33 5.07
N LEU A 86 -22.60 -1.58 5.25
CA LEU A 86 -23.42 -2.75 4.94
C LEU A 86 -24.69 -2.80 5.80
N LYS A 87 -24.58 -2.50 7.09
CA LYS A 87 -25.72 -2.43 8.02
C LYS A 87 -26.72 -1.37 7.57
N ARG A 88 -26.24 -0.19 7.16
CA ARG A 88 -27.09 0.87 6.60
C ARG A 88 -27.78 0.44 5.31
N LEU A 89 -27.08 -0.27 4.43
CA LEU A 89 -27.67 -0.79 3.19
C LEU A 89 -28.82 -1.76 3.49
N MET A 90 -28.64 -2.70 4.41
CA MET A 90 -29.69 -3.65 4.79
C MET A 90 -30.88 -2.95 5.45
N GLN A 91 -30.62 -2.00 6.37
CA GLN A 91 -31.68 -1.21 6.99
C GLN A 91 -32.50 -0.43 5.95
N TYR A 92 -31.83 0.20 4.99
CA TYR A 92 -32.51 0.94 3.92
C TYR A 92 -33.41 0.03 3.06
N ARG A 93 -32.96 -1.19 2.75
CA ARG A 93 -33.76 -2.18 2.01
C ARG A 93 -35.01 -2.60 2.78
N SER A 94 -34.88 -2.84 4.08
CA SER A 94 -35.99 -3.23 4.95
C SER A 94 -36.99 -2.09 5.15
N GLU A 95 -36.53 -0.89 5.52
CA GLU A 95 -37.40 0.24 5.86
C GLU A 95 -38.11 0.85 4.65
N VAL A 96 -37.41 1.00 3.52
CA VAL A 96 -37.94 1.72 2.35
C VAL A 96 -38.69 0.80 1.41
N TYR A 97 -38.22 -0.43 1.22
CA TYR A 97 -38.79 -1.37 0.26
C TYR A 97 -39.52 -2.55 0.93
N GLY A 98 -39.50 -2.68 2.25
CA GLY A 98 -40.15 -3.77 2.96
C GLY A 98 -39.56 -5.15 2.63
N ILE A 99 -38.31 -5.19 2.16
CA ILE A 99 -37.63 -6.43 1.78
C ILE A 99 -37.10 -7.07 3.07
N ASP A 100 -37.58 -8.27 3.36
CA ASP A 100 -37.02 -9.10 4.41
C ASP A 100 -35.91 -9.96 3.79
N ASP A 101 -34.65 -9.61 4.09
CA ASP A 101 -33.47 -10.30 3.58
C ASP A 101 -33.24 -11.66 4.30
N GLY A 102 -34.15 -12.08 5.19
CA GLY A 102 -34.21 -13.43 5.76
C GLY A 102 -32.96 -13.82 6.54
N ASP A 103 -32.27 -14.86 6.07
CA ASP A 103 -31.09 -15.45 6.74
C ASP A 103 -29.78 -14.68 6.48
N PHE A 104 -29.83 -13.49 5.87
CA PHE A 104 -28.63 -12.72 5.54
C PHE A 104 -27.74 -12.45 6.76
N LEU A 105 -26.47 -12.83 6.66
CA LEU A 105 -25.51 -12.69 7.75
C LEU A 105 -24.25 -11.98 7.25
N GLY A 106 -23.97 -10.81 7.82
CA GLY A 106 -22.78 -10.01 7.56
C GLY A 106 -21.90 -9.94 8.80
N LEU A 107 -20.68 -10.51 8.73
CA LEU A 107 -19.76 -10.62 9.86
C LEU A 107 -18.38 -10.03 9.56
N GLY A 108 -17.83 -9.36 10.58
CA GLY A 108 -16.42 -8.94 10.61
C GLY A 108 -15.55 -9.96 11.33
N LEU A 109 -14.37 -10.26 10.78
CA LEU A 109 -13.34 -11.06 11.46
C LEU A 109 -12.13 -10.19 11.79
N SER A 110 -11.66 -10.32 13.04
CA SER A 110 -10.48 -9.62 13.54
C SER A 110 -9.65 -10.53 14.46
N SER A 111 -8.57 -9.98 15.01
CA SER A 111 -7.68 -10.71 15.92
C SER A 111 -8.34 -11.01 17.27
N ARG A 112 -7.83 -12.04 17.98
CA ARG A 112 -8.28 -12.37 19.35
C ARG A 112 -8.11 -11.19 20.30
N LYS A 113 -7.04 -10.40 20.13
CA LYS A 113 -6.81 -9.17 20.91
C LYS A 113 -7.99 -8.20 20.82
N ASN A 114 -8.60 -8.09 19.65
CA ASN A 114 -9.71 -7.18 19.45
C ASN A 114 -11.02 -7.77 19.97
N LEU A 115 -11.27 -9.08 19.84
CA LEU A 115 -12.56 -9.72 20.15
C LEU A 115 -12.65 -10.38 21.54
N CYS A 116 -11.54 -10.52 22.27
CA CYS A 116 -11.53 -11.20 23.57
C CYS A 116 -12.22 -10.36 24.66
N ILE A 117 -13.16 -10.99 25.37
CA ILE A 117 -13.88 -10.40 26.51
C ILE A 117 -13.42 -10.96 27.88
N HIS A 118 -12.54 -11.96 27.89
CA HIS A 118 -12.04 -12.56 29.13
C HIS A 118 -11.19 -11.56 29.93
N PRO A 119 -11.48 -11.32 31.23
CA PRO A 119 -10.89 -10.22 31.99
C PRO A 119 -9.37 -10.33 32.17
N SER A 120 -8.84 -11.54 32.34
CA SER A 120 -7.40 -11.77 32.53
C SER A 120 -6.60 -11.68 31.22
N VAL A 121 -7.22 -12.04 30.09
CA VAL A 121 -6.54 -12.09 28.78
C VAL A 121 -6.61 -10.74 28.08
N ARG A 122 -7.73 -10.03 28.19
CA ARG A 122 -7.94 -8.71 27.58
C ARG A 122 -6.93 -7.65 28.04
N GLN A 123 -6.35 -7.82 29.24
CA GLN A 123 -5.35 -6.90 29.79
C GLN A 123 -4.00 -6.97 29.07
N GLU A 124 -3.72 -8.06 28.34
CA GLU A 124 -2.46 -8.26 27.65
C GLU A 124 -2.29 -7.30 26.47
N LYS A 125 -1.17 -6.56 26.43
CA LYS A 125 -0.90 -5.58 25.37
C LYS A 125 -0.49 -6.23 24.04
N LYS A 126 0.15 -7.41 24.09
CA LYS A 126 0.72 -8.10 22.93
C LYS A 126 -0.25 -9.16 22.39
N GLY A 127 -0.53 -9.11 21.09
CA GLY A 127 -1.44 -10.07 20.44
C GLY A 127 -1.01 -11.54 20.60
N LYS A 128 0.28 -11.84 20.42
CA LYS A 128 0.80 -13.22 20.60
C LYS A 128 0.60 -13.77 22.02
N ALA A 129 0.65 -12.92 23.04
CA ALA A 129 0.40 -13.32 24.42
C ALA A 129 -1.08 -13.61 24.65
N VAL A 130 -1.98 -12.81 24.05
CA VAL A 130 -3.42 -13.07 24.03
C VAL A 130 -3.72 -14.42 23.38
N ASP A 131 -3.10 -14.70 22.22
CA ASP A 131 -3.32 -15.94 21.48
C ASP A 131 -2.86 -17.17 22.30
N ALA A 132 -1.68 -17.09 22.93
CA ALA A 132 -1.13 -18.14 23.77
C ALA A 132 -2.00 -18.40 25.01
N ARG A 133 -2.37 -17.37 25.77
CA ARG A 133 -3.25 -17.53 26.94
C ARG A 133 -4.63 -18.04 26.59
N CYS A 134 -5.21 -17.57 25.49
CA CYS A 134 -6.49 -18.07 25.01
C CYS A 134 -6.40 -19.57 24.75
N ARG A 135 -5.35 -20.03 24.07
CA ARG A 135 -5.13 -21.44 23.78
C ARG A 135 -4.92 -22.28 25.04
N ASP A 136 -4.15 -21.77 26.01
CA ASP A 136 -3.89 -22.48 27.27
C ASP A 136 -5.21 -22.80 27.99
N MET A 137 -6.23 -21.96 27.86
CA MET A 137 -7.56 -22.16 28.46
C MET A 137 -8.57 -22.90 27.58
N THR A 138 -8.41 -22.92 26.25
CA THR A 138 -9.38 -23.53 25.32
C THR A 138 -8.91 -24.84 24.68
N SER A 139 -7.67 -25.27 24.94
CA SER A 139 -7.16 -26.51 24.36
C SER A 139 -7.95 -27.74 24.83
N ALA A 140 -8.12 -28.75 23.96
CA ALA A 140 -8.80 -29.99 24.33
C ALA A 140 -8.08 -30.71 25.48
N VAL A 141 -6.75 -30.60 25.52
CA VAL A 141 -5.91 -31.07 26.63
C VAL A 141 -6.25 -30.36 27.94
N ALA A 142 -6.46 -29.04 27.93
CA ALA A 142 -6.86 -28.29 29.12
C ALA A 142 -8.23 -28.76 29.62
N LYS A 143 -9.18 -28.98 28.70
CA LYS A 143 -10.50 -29.53 29.02
C LYS A 143 -10.41 -30.92 29.64
N GLN A 144 -9.65 -31.83 29.03
CA GLN A 144 -9.45 -33.19 29.54
C GLN A 144 -8.78 -33.20 30.93
N ARG A 145 -7.79 -32.32 31.16
CA ARG A 145 -7.15 -32.18 32.48
C ARG A 145 -8.12 -31.64 33.53
N HIS A 146 -8.96 -30.67 33.17
CA HIS A 146 -9.99 -30.14 34.05
C HIS A 146 -11.06 -31.19 34.40
N GLU A 147 -11.43 -32.05 33.44
CA GLU A 147 -12.34 -33.18 33.68
C GLU A 147 -11.74 -34.25 34.61
N GLN A 148 -10.43 -34.51 34.47
CA GLN A 148 -9.71 -35.48 35.31
C GLN A 148 -9.42 -34.95 36.73
N ASP A 149 -9.04 -33.68 36.84
CA ASP A 149 -8.72 -33.00 38.10
C ASP A 149 -9.34 -31.57 38.11
N PRO A 150 -10.58 -31.43 38.63
CA PRO A 150 -11.29 -30.15 38.66
C PRO A 150 -10.54 -29.10 39.48
N GLY A 151 -10.07 -28.04 38.81
CA GLY A 151 -9.32 -26.93 39.41
C GLY A 151 -7.81 -26.94 39.12
N SER A 152 -7.29 -27.96 38.43
CA SER A 152 -5.89 -28.01 37.97
C SER A 152 -5.57 -26.99 36.87
N VAL A 153 -6.55 -26.69 36.00
CA VAL A 153 -6.42 -25.75 34.87
C VAL A 153 -7.64 -24.82 34.83
N GLU A 154 -7.38 -23.54 34.60
CA GLU A 154 -8.41 -22.51 34.37
C GLU A 154 -8.96 -22.65 32.94
N LEU A 155 -10.26 -22.92 32.80
CA LEU A 155 -10.95 -22.93 31.52
C LEU A 155 -11.62 -21.59 31.25
N CYS A 156 -11.81 -21.26 29.97
CA CYS A 156 -12.53 -20.07 29.58
C CYS A 156 -14.05 -20.33 29.63
N SER A 157 -14.75 -19.73 30.60
CA SER A 157 -16.20 -19.87 30.76
C SER A 157 -16.98 -19.52 29.48
N PHE A 158 -16.54 -18.47 28.77
CA PHE A 158 -17.18 -18.02 27.53
C PHE A 158 -17.04 -19.01 26.37
N HIS A 159 -15.97 -19.81 26.35
CA HIS A 159 -15.76 -20.84 25.31
C HIS A 159 -16.55 -22.11 25.61
N GLU A 160 -16.57 -22.54 26.87
CA GLU A 160 -17.32 -23.75 27.25
C GLU A 160 -18.83 -23.56 27.06
N ASN A 161 -19.37 -22.39 27.44
CA ASN A 161 -20.77 -22.05 27.19
C ASN A 161 -21.12 -22.07 25.68
N LEU A 162 -20.17 -21.73 24.81
CA LEU A 162 -20.36 -21.79 23.36
C LEU A 162 -20.44 -23.24 22.85
N GLY A 163 -19.79 -24.18 23.54
CA GLY A 163 -19.86 -25.61 23.22
C GLY A 163 -21.21 -26.25 23.54
N GLU A 164 -22.00 -25.64 24.44
CA GLU A 164 -23.32 -26.12 24.85
C GLU A 164 -24.46 -25.63 23.94
N LEU A 165 -24.20 -24.60 23.12
CA LEU A 165 -25.18 -23.98 22.23
C LEU A 165 -25.18 -24.61 20.82
N ASP A 166 -26.34 -24.57 20.17
CA ASP A 166 -26.49 -25.01 18.78
C ASP A 166 -25.60 -24.18 17.85
N GLN A 167 -24.87 -24.86 16.97
CA GLN A 167 -23.86 -24.25 16.10
C GLN A 167 -24.46 -23.25 15.10
N ASP A 168 -25.72 -23.41 14.73
CA ASP A 168 -26.37 -22.64 13.66
C ASP A 168 -26.93 -21.26 14.10
N HIS A 169 -27.11 -21.03 15.41
CA HIS A 169 -27.75 -19.82 15.95
C HIS A 169 -26.90 -19.11 17.02
N LEU A 170 -25.60 -19.03 16.80
CA LEU A 170 -24.67 -18.40 17.77
C LEU A 170 -24.72 -16.86 17.72
N VAL A 171 -25.01 -16.30 16.55
CA VAL A 171 -25.17 -14.86 16.33
C VAL A 171 -26.48 -14.65 15.57
N PRO A 172 -27.33 -13.68 15.96
CA PRO A 172 -28.58 -13.44 15.26
C PRO A 172 -28.34 -13.06 13.80
N HIS A 173 -29.32 -13.32 12.93
CA HIS A 173 -29.27 -12.87 11.53
C HIS A 173 -29.18 -11.34 11.45
N GLY A 174 -28.61 -10.85 10.35
CA GLY A 174 -28.33 -9.45 10.11
C GLY A 174 -26.83 -9.12 10.06
N VAL A 175 -26.54 -7.82 10.02
CA VAL A 175 -25.17 -7.30 9.92
C VAL A 175 -24.71 -6.82 11.28
N HIS A 176 -23.65 -7.42 11.79
CA HIS A 176 -23.10 -7.10 13.12
C HIS A 176 -21.70 -6.53 13.01
N THR A 177 -21.49 -5.39 13.65
CA THR A 177 -20.14 -4.82 13.82
C THR A 177 -19.34 -5.61 14.85
N LEU A 178 -18.02 -5.41 14.90
CA LEU A 178 -17.17 -6.06 15.89
C LEU A 178 -17.56 -5.69 17.34
N GLU A 179 -18.10 -4.48 17.55
CA GLU A 179 -18.61 -4.04 18.84
C GLU A 179 -19.95 -4.68 19.18
N ASP A 180 -20.86 -4.79 18.21
CA ASP A 180 -22.17 -5.45 18.38
C ASP A 180 -21.99 -6.89 18.86
N VAL A 181 -21.08 -7.65 18.23
CA VAL A 181 -20.84 -9.07 18.60
C VAL A 181 -20.19 -9.20 19.98
N LYS A 182 -19.35 -8.24 20.39
CA LYS A 182 -18.79 -8.23 21.75
C LYS A 182 -19.85 -7.97 22.80
N ALA A 183 -20.71 -6.98 22.56
CA ALA A 183 -21.80 -6.66 23.47
C ALA A 183 -22.74 -7.86 23.62
N TYR A 184 -23.11 -8.48 22.49
CA TYR A 184 -23.91 -9.69 22.46
C TYR A 184 -23.26 -10.84 23.22
N GLY A 185 -21.96 -11.09 23.00
CA GLY A 185 -21.22 -12.14 23.70
C GLY A 185 -21.08 -11.89 25.21
N GLN A 186 -21.01 -10.62 25.62
CA GLN A 186 -20.97 -10.25 27.03
C GLN A 186 -22.33 -10.43 27.73
N GLU A 187 -23.43 -10.17 27.02
CA GLU A 187 -24.81 -10.37 27.52
C GLU A 187 -25.18 -11.85 27.63
N HIS A 188 -24.82 -12.65 26.63
CA HIS A 188 -25.19 -14.08 26.55
C HIS A 188 -24.12 -15.02 27.12
N GLY A 189 -22.97 -14.49 27.57
CA GLY A 189 -21.89 -15.27 28.15
C GLY A 189 -21.18 -16.19 27.16
N ILE A 190 -21.12 -15.81 25.88
CA ILE A 190 -20.48 -16.58 24.80
C ILE A 190 -19.21 -15.89 24.28
N CYS A 191 -18.25 -16.66 23.79
CA CYS A 191 -17.00 -16.11 23.25
C CYS A 191 -17.21 -15.50 21.84
N PRO A 192 -17.05 -14.18 21.64
CA PRO A 192 -17.28 -13.52 20.36
C PRO A 192 -16.39 -14.06 19.23
N TYR A 193 -15.11 -14.33 19.55
CA TYR A 193 -14.13 -14.78 18.57
C TYR A 193 -14.49 -16.16 17.96
N PHE A 194 -14.80 -17.13 18.82
CA PHE A 194 -15.16 -18.47 18.35
C PHE A 194 -16.59 -18.51 17.77
N ALA A 195 -17.51 -17.66 18.26
CA ALA A 195 -18.84 -17.52 17.67
C ALA A 195 -18.76 -17.06 16.21
N ILE A 196 -18.00 -15.99 15.91
CA ILE A 196 -17.79 -15.53 14.53
C ILE A 196 -17.14 -16.61 13.67
N ARG A 197 -16.14 -17.32 14.21
CA ARG A 197 -15.42 -18.36 13.46
C ARG A 197 -16.31 -19.55 13.10
N ARG A 198 -17.21 -19.99 13.99
CA ARG A 198 -18.19 -21.05 13.67
C ARG A 198 -19.25 -20.56 12.68
N MET A 199 -19.72 -19.33 12.85
CA MET A 199 -20.72 -18.72 11.96
C MET A 199 -20.19 -18.31 10.59
N PHE A 200 -18.87 -18.36 10.40
CA PHE A 200 -18.18 -18.06 9.16
C PHE A 200 -18.69 -18.88 7.96
N ILE A 201 -19.12 -20.12 8.19
CA ILE A 201 -19.62 -21.01 7.13
C ILE A 201 -21.00 -20.53 6.64
N HIS A 202 -21.80 -19.90 7.49
CA HIS A 202 -23.16 -19.45 7.17
C HIS A 202 -23.22 -17.99 6.70
N ALA A 203 -22.13 -17.23 6.87
CA ALA A 203 -22.08 -15.83 6.47
C ALA A 203 -22.14 -15.63 4.94
N SER A 204 -22.99 -14.71 4.50
CA SER A 204 -23.12 -14.27 3.11
C SER A 204 -22.06 -13.21 2.75
N VAL A 205 -21.73 -12.34 3.71
CA VAL A 205 -20.70 -11.31 3.58
C VAL A 205 -19.72 -11.41 4.74
N ILE A 206 -18.43 -11.48 4.39
CA ILE A 206 -17.34 -11.62 5.33
C ILE A 206 -16.36 -10.49 5.12
N ILE A 207 -16.05 -9.75 6.18
CA ILE A 207 -15.15 -8.59 6.14
C ILE A 207 -13.94 -8.85 7.04
N TYR A 208 -12.72 -8.89 6.48
CA TYR A 208 -11.49 -9.11 7.26
C TYR A 208 -10.25 -8.43 6.66
N SER A 209 -9.10 -8.58 7.30
CA SER A 209 -7.85 -7.95 6.86
C SER A 209 -7.13 -8.74 5.76
N PHE A 210 -6.38 -8.07 4.88
CA PHE A 210 -5.53 -8.68 3.84
C PHE A 210 -4.72 -9.88 4.32
N HIS A 211 -4.17 -9.81 5.54
CA HIS A 211 -3.34 -10.86 6.10
C HIS A 211 -4.07 -12.20 6.26
N TYR A 212 -5.40 -12.21 6.42
CA TYR A 212 -6.15 -13.46 6.54
C TYR A 212 -6.26 -14.23 5.23
N LEU A 213 -6.08 -13.56 4.08
CA LEU A 213 -6.17 -14.19 2.76
C LEU A 213 -4.80 -14.33 2.09
N LEU A 214 -3.87 -13.41 2.38
CA LEU A 214 -2.53 -13.41 1.78
C LEU A 214 -1.46 -14.07 2.66
N ASP A 215 -1.61 -14.10 3.99
CA ASP A 215 -0.69 -14.86 4.84
C ASP A 215 -1.01 -16.35 4.70
N PRO A 216 -0.10 -17.14 4.12
CA PRO A 216 -0.30 -18.57 3.91
C PRO A 216 -0.71 -19.34 5.16
N LYS A 217 -0.20 -18.93 6.32
CA LYS A 217 -0.43 -19.60 7.61
C LYS A 217 -1.89 -19.52 8.05
N VAL A 218 -2.57 -18.44 7.65
CA VAL A 218 -3.96 -18.14 8.04
C VAL A 218 -4.91 -18.45 6.87
N ALA A 219 -4.48 -18.14 5.65
CA ALA A 219 -5.25 -18.30 4.43
C ALA A 219 -5.72 -19.73 4.22
N GLU A 220 -4.91 -20.75 4.50
CA GLU A 220 -5.33 -22.14 4.33
C GLU A 220 -6.57 -22.49 5.19
N GLN A 221 -6.56 -22.05 6.46
CA GLN A 221 -7.65 -22.29 7.40
C GLN A 221 -8.93 -21.56 6.99
N VAL A 222 -8.79 -20.28 6.63
CA VAL A 222 -9.92 -19.42 6.26
C VAL A 222 -10.49 -19.83 4.90
N SER A 223 -9.61 -20.13 3.95
CA SER A 223 -10.00 -20.45 2.60
C SER A 223 -10.59 -21.85 2.49
N LYS A 224 -10.18 -22.87 3.26
CA LYS A 224 -10.72 -24.26 3.17
C LYS A 224 -12.26 -24.31 3.17
N HIS A 225 -12.91 -23.43 3.91
CA HIS A 225 -14.38 -23.36 4.03
C HIS A 225 -15.07 -22.49 2.96
N MET A 226 -14.33 -21.96 1.99
CA MET A 226 -14.84 -21.05 0.95
C MET A 226 -15.01 -21.76 -0.40
N SER A 227 -16.15 -21.51 -1.05
CA SER A 227 -16.41 -21.95 -2.42
C SER A 227 -15.57 -21.17 -3.42
N LYS A 228 -15.19 -21.82 -4.53
CA LYS A 228 -14.43 -21.21 -5.64
C LYS A 228 -15.20 -20.08 -6.35
N ASP A 229 -16.53 -20.11 -6.24
CA ASP A 229 -17.44 -19.12 -6.81
C ASP A 229 -17.60 -17.86 -5.93
N SER A 230 -16.84 -17.74 -4.84
CA SER A 230 -16.85 -16.55 -3.97
C SER A 230 -16.20 -15.35 -4.67
N ILE A 231 -16.71 -14.16 -4.38
CA ILE A 231 -16.19 -12.89 -4.92
C ILE A 231 -15.24 -12.29 -3.90
N VAL A 232 -13.99 -12.05 -4.29
CA VAL A 232 -12.98 -11.41 -3.42
C VAL A 232 -12.80 -9.97 -3.82
N VAL A 233 -12.84 -9.07 -2.84
CA VAL A 233 -12.62 -7.63 -3.01
C VAL A 233 -11.44 -7.21 -2.15
N PHE A 234 -10.40 -6.65 -2.76
CA PHE A 234 -9.34 -5.94 -2.07
C PHE A 234 -9.61 -4.43 -2.16
N ASP A 235 -10.00 -3.83 -1.05
CA ASP A 235 -10.19 -2.37 -0.95
C ASP A 235 -8.94 -1.67 -0.41
N GLU A 236 -8.65 -0.47 -0.89
CA GLU A 236 -7.42 0.27 -0.62
C GLU A 236 -6.15 -0.57 -0.89
N ALA A 237 -6.20 -1.37 -1.96
CA ALA A 237 -5.20 -2.36 -2.36
C ALA A 237 -3.90 -1.78 -2.95
N HIS A 238 -3.59 -0.51 -2.69
CA HIS A 238 -2.41 0.13 -3.26
C HIS A 238 -1.09 -0.46 -2.72
N ASN A 239 -1.01 -1.01 -1.51
CA ASN A 239 0.20 -1.65 -0.95
C ASN A 239 0.16 -3.19 -0.98
N ILE A 240 -0.65 -3.78 -1.84
CA ILE A 240 -0.80 -5.25 -1.91
C ILE A 240 0.53 -5.97 -2.15
N ASP A 241 1.42 -5.37 -2.95
CA ASP A 241 2.76 -5.89 -3.23
C ASP A 241 3.63 -5.98 -1.97
N ASN A 242 3.59 -4.95 -1.14
CA ASN A 242 4.34 -4.93 0.12
C ASN A 242 3.78 -5.95 1.12
N VAL A 243 2.45 -6.10 1.21
CA VAL A 243 1.81 -7.10 2.09
C VAL A 243 2.20 -8.52 1.70
N CYS A 244 2.22 -8.83 0.39
CA CYS A 244 2.69 -10.12 -0.11
C CYS A 244 4.16 -10.39 0.26
N ILE A 245 5.03 -9.39 0.08
CA ILE A 245 6.46 -9.50 0.39
C ILE A 245 6.69 -9.69 1.89
N GLU A 246 6.03 -8.91 2.74
CA GLU A 246 6.14 -9.00 4.19
C GLU A 246 5.65 -10.34 4.74
N SER A 247 4.62 -10.92 4.13
CA SER A 247 4.04 -12.21 4.57
C SER A 247 5.01 -13.39 4.42
N LEU A 248 5.89 -13.33 3.40
CA LEU A 248 6.87 -14.38 3.10
C LEU A 248 8.30 -14.03 3.55
N SER A 249 8.57 -12.78 3.94
CA SER A 249 9.90 -12.37 4.41
C SER A 249 10.09 -12.66 5.90
N ILE A 250 11.30 -13.03 6.30
CA ILE A 250 11.64 -13.32 7.70
C ILE A 250 12.97 -12.69 8.07
N ASP A 251 12.95 -11.92 9.15
CA ASP A 251 14.15 -11.34 9.76
C ASP A 251 14.56 -12.12 11.00
N LEU A 252 15.84 -12.47 11.07
CA LEU A 252 16.49 -13.11 12.21
C LEU A 252 17.51 -12.16 12.83
N THR A 253 17.38 -11.92 14.13
CA THR A 253 18.32 -11.10 14.90
C THR A 253 19.12 -11.98 15.87
N ARG A 254 20.27 -11.47 16.34
CA ARG A 254 21.12 -12.21 17.28
C ARG A 254 20.37 -12.59 18.58
N PRO A 255 19.63 -11.68 19.25
CA PRO A 255 18.89 -12.02 20.46
C PRO A 255 17.80 -13.09 20.23
N MET A 256 17.22 -13.12 19.03
CA MET A 256 16.26 -14.16 18.65
C MET A 256 16.92 -15.53 18.54
N LEU A 257 18.12 -15.63 17.94
CA LEU A 257 18.84 -16.90 17.86
C LEU A 257 19.33 -17.41 19.22
N ASP A 258 19.76 -16.51 20.10
CA ASP A 258 20.14 -16.88 21.47
C ASP A 258 18.93 -17.36 22.28
N THR A 259 17.76 -16.75 22.06
CA THR A 259 16.49 -17.22 22.63
C THR A 259 16.07 -18.56 22.03
N ALA A 260 16.19 -18.74 20.71
CA ALA A 260 15.89 -19.99 20.04
C ALA A 260 16.76 -21.14 20.56
N ALA A 261 18.06 -20.91 20.77
CA ALA A 261 18.96 -21.91 21.34
C ALA A 261 18.52 -22.35 22.75
N ARG A 262 18.23 -21.39 23.64
CA ARG A 262 17.68 -21.70 24.98
C ARG A 262 16.36 -22.47 24.90
N CYS A 263 15.51 -22.16 23.92
CA CYS A 263 14.26 -22.89 23.73
C CYS A 263 14.49 -24.33 23.23
N VAL A 264 15.54 -24.57 22.42
CA VAL A 264 15.93 -25.93 22.02
C VAL A 264 16.45 -26.73 23.21
N ASP A 265 17.25 -26.12 24.08
CA ASP A 265 17.76 -26.79 25.30
C ASP A 265 16.60 -27.18 26.24
N LYS A 266 15.68 -26.23 26.51
CA LYS A 266 14.44 -26.51 27.28
C LYS A 266 13.60 -27.61 26.65
N LEU A 267 13.49 -27.64 25.32
CA LEU A 267 12.75 -28.66 24.59
C LEU A 267 13.40 -30.04 24.79
N SER A 268 14.74 -30.11 24.75
CA SER A 268 15.50 -31.33 25.02
C SER A 268 15.25 -31.85 26.44
N GLU A 269 15.33 -30.98 27.45
CA GLU A 269 15.04 -31.33 28.84
C GLU A 269 13.60 -31.85 29.01
N THR A 270 12.63 -31.16 28.40
CA THR A 270 11.22 -31.58 28.46
C THR A 270 10.99 -32.95 27.81
N ILE A 271 11.68 -33.23 26.70
CA ILE A 271 11.60 -34.54 26.03
C ILE A 271 12.21 -35.64 26.91
N GLU A 272 13.33 -35.37 27.58
CA GLU A 272 13.93 -36.32 28.53
C GLU A 272 13.01 -36.62 29.72
N GLU A 273 12.38 -35.58 30.28
CA GLU A 273 11.39 -35.74 31.35
C GLU A 273 10.17 -36.54 30.90
N MET A 274 9.63 -36.24 29.72
CA MET A 274 8.49 -36.96 29.16
C MET A 274 8.85 -38.42 28.92
N LYS A 275 10.03 -38.71 28.37
CA LYS A 275 10.48 -40.09 28.16
C LYS A 275 10.63 -40.87 29.47
N ALA A 276 11.03 -40.19 30.55
CA ALA A 276 11.11 -40.80 31.87
C ALA A 276 9.73 -41.07 32.50
N LYS A 277 8.73 -40.23 32.21
CA LYS A 277 7.36 -40.35 32.75
C LYS A 277 6.48 -41.27 31.90
N ASP A 278 6.44 -41.06 30.60
CA ASP A 278 5.59 -41.75 29.64
C ASP A 278 6.19 -41.75 28.21
N ALA A 279 6.97 -42.81 27.91
CA ALA A 279 7.56 -43.00 26.59
C ALA A 279 6.54 -43.36 25.50
N SER A 280 5.35 -43.85 25.88
CA SER A 280 4.35 -44.35 24.92
C SER A 280 3.80 -43.24 24.02
N VAL A 281 3.64 -42.03 24.56
CA VAL A 281 3.17 -40.84 23.83
C VAL A 281 4.10 -40.49 22.66
N LEU A 282 5.42 -40.58 22.87
CA LEU A 282 6.42 -40.30 21.83
C LEU A 282 6.50 -41.42 20.79
N GLU A 283 6.27 -42.67 21.18
CA GLU A 283 6.20 -43.81 20.26
C GLU A 283 4.95 -43.76 19.37
N ASP A 284 3.82 -43.33 19.93
CA ASP A 284 2.58 -43.12 19.18
C ASP A 284 2.68 -41.94 18.22
N GLU A 285 3.37 -40.86 18.59
CA GLU A 285 3.72 -39.79 17.65
C GLU A 285 4.60 -40.31 16.51
N TYR A 286 5.65 -41.07 16.83
CA TYR A 286 6.53 -41.66 15.83
C TYR A 286 5.75 -42.53 14.83
N ARG A 287 4.79 -43.34 15.31
CA ARG A 287 3.94 -44.16 14.45
C ARG A 287 3.08 -43.31 13.52
N ARG A 288 2.43 -42.27 14.03
CA ARG A 288 1.65 -41.31 13.22
C ARG A 288 2.49 -40.67 12.12
N LEU A 289 3.73 -40.26 12.43
CA LEU A 289 4.64 -39.67 11.44
C LEU A 289 5.12 -40.66 10.36
N VAL A 290 5.09 -41.96 10.64
CA VAL A 290 5.45 -43.03 9.68
C VAL A 290 4.27 -43.34 8.75
N GLU A 291 3.04 -43.34 9.28
CA GLU A 291 1.81 -43.61 8.53
C GLU A 291 1.41 -42.45 7.59
N GLY A 292 1.97 -41.26 7.82
CA GLY A 292 1.79 -40.07 6.98
C GLY A 292 0.97 -39.00 7.70
N LEU A 293 1.28 -37.73 7.42
CA LEU A 293 0.70 -36.58 8.12
C LEU A 293 -0.81 -36.42 7.88
N GLN A 294 -1.34 -36.88 6.74
CA GLN A 294 -2.77 -36.73 6.38
C GLN A 294 -3.73 -37.51 7.27
N ALA A 295 -3.36 -38.69 7.78
CA ALA A 295 -4.28 -39.52 8.57
C ALA A 295 -4.59 -38.94 9.96
N GLY A 296 -3.82 -37.95 10.43
CA GLY A 296 -3.99 -37.31 11.73
C GLY A 296 -4.80 -36.00 11.72
N GLU A 297 -5.07 -35.43 10.55
CA GLU A 297 -5.78 -34.14 10.44
C GLU A 297 -7.31 -34.28 10.29
N ASP A 298 -7.80 -35.41 9.76
CA ASP A 298 -9.24 -35.62 9.50
C ASP A 298 -10.08 -35.90 10.77
N GLY A 299 -9.46 -36.04 11.95
CA GLY A 299 -10.15 -36.43 13.20
C GLY A 299 -10.09 -35.42 14.35
N ALA A 300 -9.40 -34.29 14.20
CA ALA A 300 -9.20 -33.30 15.26
C ALA A 300 -9.61 -31.90 14.76
N GLU A 301 -10.92 -31.68 14.62
CA GLU A 301 -11.51 -30.47 14.05
C GLU A 301 -11.27 -29.17 14.88
N ASP A 302 -10.65 -29.23 16.07
CA ASP A 302 -10.57 -28.08 16.98
C ASP A 302 -9.16 -27.67 17.47
N GLU A 303 -8.07 -28.34 17.06
CA GLU A 303 -6.74 -27.99 17.59
C GLU A 303 -5.93 -27.04 16.70
N ASP A 304 -6.22 -25.75 16.91
CA ASP A 304 -5.48 -24.57 16.45
C ASP A 304 -3.96 -24.73 16.48
N PHE A 305 -3.33 -25.04 15.35
CA PHE A 305 -1.91 -24.80 15.16
C PHE A 305 -1.69 -24.10 13.81
N MET A 306 -1.12 -22.89 13.84
CA MET A 306 -0.72 -22.18 12.61
C MET A 306 0.61 -22.75 12.11
N SER A 307 0.55 -23.82 11.31
CA SER A 307 1.71 -24.34 10.58
C SER A 307 1.36 -24.48 9.11
N ASN A 308 1.74 -23.48 8.31
CA ASN A 308 2.41 -23.71 7.03
C ASN A 308 2.88 -22.38 6.40
N PRO A 309 4.15 -22.22 6.01
CA PRO A 309 4.52 -21.22 5.03
C PRO A 309 4.51 -21.86 3.63
N VAL A 310 3.36 -21.77 2.92
CA VAL A 310 3.11 -22.25 1.55
C VAL A 310 3.99 -23.45 1.16
N LEU A 311 3.65 -24.65 1.63
CA LEU A 311 4.23 -25.84 1.02
C LEU A 311 3.36 -26.21 -0.19
N PRO A 312 3.94 -26.46 -1.38
CA PRO A 312 3.23 -27.10 -2.48
C PRO A 312 2.45 -28.33 -1.99
N GLN A 313 1.24 -28.55 -2.50
CA GLN A 313 0.37 -29.67 -2.10
C GLN A 313 1.07 -31.04 -2.22
N ASP A 314 2.02 -31.16 -3.13
CA ASP A 314 2.86 -32.36 -3.31
C ASP A 314 3.74 -32.68 -2.09
N LEU A 315 4.16 -31.67 -1.31
CA LEU A 315 4.97 -31.87 -0.10
C LEU A 315 4.13 -32.33 1.09
N LEU A 316 2.83 -32.03 1.13
CA LEU A 316 1.92 -32.48 2.18
C LEU A 316 1.65 -34.00 2.11
N GLN A 317 1.84 -34.60 0.94
CA GLN A 317 1.66 -36.04 0.71
C GLN A 317 2.93 -36.85 1.01
N GLU A 318 4.08 -36.21 1.18
CA GLU A 318 5.34 -36.90 1.45
C GLU A 318 5.49 -37.25 2.94
N ALA A 319 5.89 -38.49 3.22
CA ALA A 319 6.22 -38.90 4.57
C ALA A 319 7.44 -38.14 5.12
N VAL A 320 7.38 -37.74 6.39
CA VAL A 320 8.46 -37.04 7.09
C VAL A 320 9.76 -37.86 7.01
N PRO A 321 10.90 -37.24 6.62
CA PRO A 321 12.18 -37.93 6.50
C PRO A 321 12.59 -38.67 7.77
N GLY A 322 13.09 -39.90 7.63
CA GLY A 322 13.46 -40.78 8.76
C GLY A 322 14.39 -40.13 9.79
N ASN A 323 15.27 -39.24 9.34
CA ASN A 323 16.28 -38.57 10.17
C ASN A 323 15.68 -37.62 11.22
N ILE A 324 14.48 -37.08 10.99
CA ILE A 324 13.82 -36.11 11.89
C ILE A 324 12.57 -36.67 12.57
N ARG A 325 12.27 -37.96 12.41
CA ARG A 325 11.10 -38.60 13.04
C ARG A 325 11.24 -38.67 14.56
N ARG A 326 12.42 -39.03 15.07
CA ARG A 326 12.68 -39.07 16.51
C ARG A 326 12.88 -37.66 17.06
N ALA A 327 12.22 -37.34 18.17
CA ALA A 327 12.29 -36.02 18.81
C ALA A 327 13.74 -35.63 19.19
N GLU A 328 14.51 -36.55 19.76
CA GLU A 328 15.93 -36.34 20.12
C GLU A 328 16.77 -35.91 18.90
N HIS A 329 16.64 -36.63 17.79
CA HIS A 329 17.37 -36.30 16.57
C HIS A 329 16.95 -34.95 15.99
N PHE A 330 15.66 -34.63 16.09
CA PHE A 330 15.13 -33.35 15.63
C PHE A 330 15.62 -32.17 16.49
N THR A 331 15.70 -32.32 17.81
CA THR A 331 16.28 -31.27 18.69
C THR A 331 17.76 -31.07 18.43
N ALA A 332 18.54 -32.14 18.26
CA ALA A 332 19.95 -32.07 17.89
C ALA A 332 20.15 -31.42 16.50
N PHE A 333 19.25 -31.71 15.56
CA PHE A 333 19.21 -31.08 14.24
C PHE A 333 18.96 -29.57 14.34
N LEU A 334 17.94 -29.15 15.12
CA LEU A 334 17.63 -27.75 15.34
C LEU A 334 18.77 -27.01 16.04
N ALA A 335 19.38 -27.61 17.07
CA ALA A 335 20.54 -27.04 17.75
C ALA A 335 21.69 -26.78 16.76
N ARG A 336 22.01 -27.76 15.91
CA ARG A 336 23.05 -27.61 14.87
C ARG A 336 22.72 -26.51 13.87
N PHE A 337 21.46 -26.42 13.45
CA PHE A 337 21.02 -25.39 12.51
C PHE A 337 21.07 -23.98 13.12
N VAL A 338 20.62 -23.82 14.38
CA VAL A 338 20.70 -22.54 15.11
C VAL A 338 22.16 -22.10 15.31
N GLU A 339 23.06 -23.01 15.67
CA GLU A 339 24.48 -22.69 15.81
C GLU A 339 25.16 -22.34 14.48
N TYR A 340 24.74 -22.97 13.37
CA TYR A 340 25.17 -22.56 12.05
C TYR A 340 24.73 -21.14 11.71
N LEU A 341 23.46 -20.79 11.96
CA LEU A 341 22.97 -19.42 11.76
C LEU A 341 23.73 -18.41 12.62
N LYS A 342 23.98 -18.74 13.89
CA LYS A 342 24.82 -17.93 14.80
C LYS A 342 26.24 -17.75 14.27
N THR A 343 26.81 -18.76 13.62
CA THR A 343 28.15 -18.70 13.01
C THR A 343 28.13 -17.79 11.78
N ARG A 344 27.09 -17.88 10.94
CA ARG A 344 26.90 -16.99 9.78
C ARG A 344 26.74 -15.53 10.18
N MET A 345 26.03 -15.25 11.27
CA MET A 345 25.84 -13.89 11.78
C MET A 345 27.09 -13.24 12.39
N ARG A 346 28.22 -13.97 12.51
CA ARG A 346 29.51 -13.39 12.97
C ARG A 346 30.28 -12.68 11.86
N VAL A 347 29.85 -12.81 10.61
CA VAL A 347 30.51 -12.14 9.49
C VAL A 347 30.32 -10.62 9.62
N LEU A 348 31.41 -9.87 9.50
CA LEU A 348 31.45 -8.40 9.69
C LEU A 348 31.29 -7.60 8.39
N HIS A 349 31.07 -8.26 7.26
CA HIS A 349 30.78 -7.61 5.98
C HIS A 349 29.39 -8.02 5.48
N VAL A 350 28.79 -7.17 4.67
CA VAL A 350 27.48 -7.44 4.07
C VAL A 350 27.61 -8.60 3.08
N VAL A 351 26.71 -9.58 3.18
CA VAL A 351 26.68 -10.75 2.29
C VAL A 351 25.30 -10.87 1.67
N ALA A 352 25.26 -11.04 0.33
CA ALA A 352 24.04 -11.32 -0.42
C ALA A 352 24.16 -12.68 -1.11
N GLU A 353 23.27 -13.61 -0.80
CA GLU A 353 23.32 -15.00 -1.28
C GLU A 353 21.97 -15.43 -1.86
N THR A 354 22.02 -16.41 -2.78
CA THR A 354 20.82 -17.14 -3.21
C THR A 354 20.50 -18.26 -2.21
N PRO A 355 19.21 -18.66 -2.08
CA PRO A 355 18.84 -19.81 -1.25
C PRO A 355 19.62 -21.09 -1.59
N LEU A 356 19.89 -21.34 -2.87
CA LEU A 356 20.65 -22.50 -3.31
C LEU A 356 22.11 -22.47 -2.84
N SER A 357 22.77 -21.32 -2.94
CA SER A 357 24.15 -21.14 -2.47
C SER A 357 24.23 -21.32 -0.95
N PHE A 358 23.28 -20.76 -0.21
CA PHE A 358 23.18 -20.92 1.23
C PHE A 358 22.97 -22.39 1.64
N LEU A 359 22.09 -23.13 0.94
CA LEU A 359 21.84 -24.55 1.21
C LEU A 359 23.06 -25.43 0.89
N GLN A 360 23.82 -25.10 -0.16
CA GLN A 360 25.07 -25.80 -0.47
C GLN A 360 26.09 -25.61 0.65
N HIS A 361 26.32 -24.37 1.07
CA HIS A 361 27.23 -24.05 2.16
C HIS A 361 26.80 -24.69 3.50
N LEU A 362 25.50 -24.69 3.79
CA LEU A 362 24.94 -25.36 4.96
C LEU A 362 25.25 -26.87 4.94
N ARG A 363 25.06 -27.53 3.80
CA ARG A 363 25.34 -28.96 3.63
C ARG A 363 26.82 -29.25 3.85
N ASP A 364 27.70 -28.42 3.32
CA ASP A 364 29.15 -28.65 3.37
C ASP A 364 29.72 -28.50 4.80
N ILE A 365 29.12 -27.64 5.64
CA ILE A 365 29.57 -27.44 7.03
C ILE A 365 28.86 -28.37 8.02
N THR A 366 27.55 -28.54 7.90
CA THR A 366 26.73 -29.20 8.93
C THR A 366 26.20 -30.58 8.54
N PHE A 367 26.40 -30.98 7.28
CA PHE A 367 25.83 -32.18 6.65
C PHE A 367 24.29 -32.22 6.73
N ILE A 368 23.64 -31.07 6.85
CA ILE A 368 22.18 -30.96 6.80
C ILE A 368 21.74 -30.95 5.34
N GLU A 369 20.87 -31.90 4.99
CA GLU A 369 20.26 -31.97 3.66
C GLU A 369 19.08 -31.01 3.51
N ARG A 370 18.75 -30.69 2.25
CA ARG A 370 17.59 -29.85 1.90
C ARG A 370 16.26 -30.47 2.32
N LYS A 371 16.10 -31.79 2.18
CA LYS A 371 14.81 -32.47 2.39
C LYS A 371 14.30 -32.35 3.84
N PRO A 372 15.10 -32.63 4.89
CA PRO A 372 14.70 -32.41 6.28
C PRO A 372 14.29 -30.97 6.62
N LEU A 373 14.93 -29.97 6.02
CA LEU A 373 14.62 -28.55 6.28
C LEU A 373 13.20 -28.16 5.83
N LYS A 374 12.69 -28.79 4.76
CA LYS A 374 11.33 -28.51 4.26
C LYS A 374 10.24 -28.84 5.28
N PHE A 375 10.44 -29.86 6.12
CA PHE A 375 9.47 -30.32 7.11
C PHE A 375 9.73 -29.74 8.51
N CYS A 376 10.61 -28.74 8.63
CA CYS A 376 11.08 -28.24 9.91
C CYS A 376 9.96 -27.55 10.70
N SER A 377 9.18 -26.67 10.04
CA SER A 377 7.99 -26.03 10.62
C SER A 377 7.00 -27.05 11.15
N ASP A 378 6.65 -28.04 10.33
CA ASP A 378 5.54 -28.96 10.64
C ASP A 378 5.97 -29.96 11.70
N ARG A 379 7.24 -30.42 11.66
CA ARG A 379 7.79 -31.30 12.69
C ARG A 379 7.84 -30.60 14.05
N LEU A 380 8.26 -29.34 14.10
CA LEU A 380 8.25 -28.56 15.34
C LEU A 380 6.82 -28.40 15.87
N SER A 381 5.87 -28.15 14.97
CA SER A 381 4.46 -27.95 15.30
C SER A 381 3.83 -29.21 15.91
N SER A 382 4.07 -30.37 15.29
CA SER A 382 3.70 -31.68 15.83
C SER A 382 4.31 -31.91 17.21
N LEU A 383 5.61 -31.64 17.34
CA LEU A 383 6.33 -31.88 18.58
C LEU A 383 5.81 -31.01 19.73
N LEU A 384 5.56 -29.72 19.48
CA LEU A 384 4.99 -28.81 20.49
C LEU A 384 3.59 -29.26 20.94
N ARG A 385 2.79 -29.83 20.03
CA ARG A 385 1.47 -30.41 20.34
C ARG A 385 1.60 -31.66 21.22
N THR A 386 2.49 -32.57 20.82
CA THR A 386 2.78 -33.81 21.57
C THR A 386 3.29 -33.51 22.98
N LEU A 387 4.13 -32.49 23.14
CA LEU A 387 4.69 -32.08 24.43
C LEU A 387 3.70 -31.34 25.34
N GLN A 388 2.51 -30.96 24.85
CA GLN A 388 1.47 -30.26 25.61
C GLN A 388 2.00 -29.03 26.37
N LEU A 389 2.90 -28.28 25.74
CA LEU A 389 3.55 -27.12 26.34
C LEU A 389 2.56 -25.96 26.49
N THR A 390 2.50 -25.39 27.68
CA THR A 390 1.81 -24.12 27.97
C THR A 390 2.66 -22.94 27.50
N ARG A 391 2.05 -21.79 27.16
CA ARG A 391 2.78 -20.55 26.79
C ARG A 391 3.68 -20.68 25.56
N LEU A 392 3.06 -20.97 24.41
CA LEU A 392 3.74 -21.04 23.11
C LEU A 392 4.43 -19.74 22.67
N ASP A 393 4.10 -18.60 23.29
CA ASP A 393 4.76 -17.31 23.05
C ASP A 393 6.27 -17.38 23.32
N GLU A 394 6.71 -18.20 24.28
CA GLU A 394 8.13 -18.42 24.60
C GLU A 394 8.90 -19.12 23.47
N TYR A 395 8.22 -19.95 22.67
CA TYR A 395 8.81 -20.68 21.55
C TYR A 395 8.74 -19.93 20.22
N SER A 396 8.22 -18.70 20.21
CA SER A 396 8.03 -17.91 18.98
C SER A 396 9.33 -17.63 18.21
N ALA A 397 10.46 -17.49 18.91
CA ALA A 397 11.76 -17.35 18.26
C ALA A 397 12.18 -18.62 17.51
N LEU A 398 11.97 -19.79 18.13
CA LEU A 398 12.27 -21.09 17.52
C LEU A 398 11.34 -21.38 16.33
N GLN A 399 10.05 -21.05 16.46
CA GLN A 399 9.08 -21.15 15.35
C GLN A 399 9.49 -20.29 14.15
N LYS A 400 9.99 -19.07 14.38
CA LYS A 400 10.51 -18.23 13.29
C LYS A 400 11.74 -18.85 12.61
N VAL A 401 12.65 -19.45 13.38
CA VAL A 401 13.82 -20.16 12.81
C VAL A 401 13.39 -21.38 12.01
N ALA A 402 12.39 -22.14 12.48
CA ALA A 402 11.84 -23.28 11.74
C ALA A 402 11.14 -22.84 10.45
N ALA A 403 10.37 -21.75 10.48
CA ALA A 403 9.75 -21.17 9.30
C ALA A 403 10.79 -20.68 8.27
N PHE A 404 11.87 -20.04 8.75
CA PHE A 404 13.01 -19.64 7.92
C PHE A 404 13.64 -20.87 7.24
N ALA A 405 13.88 -21.95 7.99
CA ALA A 405 14.41 -23.20 7.44
C ALA A 405 13.52 -23.78 6.33
N THR A 406 12.21 -23.82 6.56
CA THR A 406 11.23 -24.30 5.57
C THR A 406 11.24 -23.45 4.31
N LEU A 407 11.15 -22.13 4.44
CA LEU A 407 11.09 -21.22 3.28
C LEU A 407 12.35 -21.28 2.42
N VAL A 408 13.54 -21.26 3.03
CA VAL A 408 14.81 -21.36 2.31
C VAL A 408 14.93 -22.70 1.57
N ALA A 409 14.39 -23.78 2.12
CA ALA A 409 14.43 -25.10 1.51
C ALA A 409 13.39 -25.29 0.39
N THR A 410 12.26 -24.59 0.47
CA THR A 410 11.15 -24.71 -0.49
C THR A 410 11.36 -23.78 -1.68
N TYR A 411 11.53 -22.48 -1.42
CA TYR A 411 11.61 -21.44 -2.45
C TYR A 411 13.05 -21.11 -2.84
N HIS A 412 13.31 -21.17 -4.14
CA HIS A 412 14.63 -20.88 -4.72
C HIS A 412 14.59 -19.69 -5.69
N GLU A 413 13.48 -19.51 -6.39
CA GLU A 413 13.22 -18.35 -7.25
C GLU A 413 12.48 -17.26 -6.47
N GLY A 414 12.79 -15.99 -6.76
CA GLY A 414 12.11 -14.85 -6.12
C GLY A 414 12.50 -14.58 -4.67
N PHE A 415 13.51 -15.26 -4.11
CA PHE A 415 14.01 -15.02 -2.75
C PHE A 415 15.50 -14.69 -2.73
N ARG A 416 15.91 -13.85 -1.78
CA ARG A 416 17.31 -13.53 -1.50
C ARG A 416 17.59 -13.55 0.01
N LEU A 417 18.80 -13.97 0.36
CA LEU A 417 19.31 -13.91 1.73
C LEU A 417 20.30 -12.74 1.82
N LEU A 418 20.02 -11.81 2.73
CA LEU A 418 20.84 -10.62 2.96
C LEU A 418 21.28 -10.61 4.42
N LEU A 419 22.60 -10.63 4.65
CA LEU A 419 23.18 -10.47 5.98
C LEU A 419 23.74 -9.05 6.11
N GLU A 420 23.14 -8.26 6.99
CA GLU A 420 23.58 -6.90 7.31
C GLU A 420 24.18 -6.90 8.72
N PRO A 421 25.51 -6.75 8.88
CA PRO A 421 26.17 -6.79 10.19
C PRO A 421 25.99 -5.52 11.02
N PHE A 422 25.65 -4.39 10.38
CA PHE A 422 25.47 -3.08 10.98
C PHE A 422 24.13 -2.49 10.53
N GLU A 423 23.44 -1.75 11.41
CA GLU A 423 22.17 -1.08 11.08
C GLU A 423 22.36 0.08 10.08
N THR A 424 23.51 0.75 10.15
CA THR A 424 23.86 1.84 9.24
C THR A 424 25.34 1.74 8.90
N ASP A 425 25.73 2.28 7.74
CA ASP A 425 27.12 2.26 7.27
C ASP A 425 28.09 2.96 8.25
N ASN A 426 27.59 3.86 9.10
CA ASN A 426 28.38 4.61 10.08
C ASN A 426 28.36 3.99 11.50
N ALA A 427 27.62 2.91 11.72
CA ALA A 427 27.54 2.28 13.04
C ALA A 427 28.81 1.47 13.34
N THR A 428 29.40 1.72 14.50
CA THR A 428 30.57 0.95 15.00
C THR A 428 30.17 -0.29 15.77
N VAL A 429 28.93 -0.32 16.30
CA VAL A 429 28.40 -1.45 17.07
C VAL A 429 27.76 -2.45 16.11
N PRO A 430 28.26 -3.69 16.05
CA PRO A 430 27.66 -4.72 15.20
C PRO A 430 26.30 -5.12 15.77
N ASN A 431 25.25 -4.91 14.98
CA ASN A 431 23.92 -5.44 15.23
C ASN A 431 23.49 -6.28 14.02
N PRO A 432 23.95 -7.55 13.93
CA PRO A 432 23.71 -8.34 12.74
C PRO A 432 22.23 -8.71 12.62
N VAL A 433 21.68 -8.47 11.44
CA VAL A 433 20.34 -8.90 11.03
C VAL A 433 20.47 -9.75 9.78
N PHE A 434 19.78 -10.89 9.79
CA PHE A 434 19.76 -11.81 8.67
C PHE A 434 18.37 -11.87 8.06
N HIS A 435 18.23 -11.31 6.87
CA HIS A 435 16.98 -11.16 6.15
C HIS A 435 16.82 -12.26 5.11
N LEU A 436 15.72 -13.02 5.21
CA LEU A 436 15.17 -13.76 4.09
C LEU A 436 14.11 -12.89 3.44
N VAL A 437 14.41 -12.34 2.27
CA VAL A 437 13.54 -11.39 1.58
C VAL A 437 12.85 -12.08 0.41
N CYS A 438 11.53 -11.99 0.38
CA CYS A 438 10.73 -12.28 -0.80
C CYS A 438 10.75 -11.07 -1.75
N LEU A 439 11.15 -11.28 -2.99
CA LEU A 439 11.20 -10.24 -4.03
C LEU A 439 10.01 -10.30 -4.97
N ASP A 440 9.36 -11.47 -5.04
CA ASP A 440 8.23 -11.74 -5.93
C ASP A 440 6.90 -11.73 -5.16
N ALA A 441 6.12 -10.67 -5.35
CA ALA A 441 4.80 -10.54 -4.73
C ALA A 441 3.75 -11.51 -5.33
N SER A 442 3.98 -12.04 -6.53
CA SER A 442 3.03 -12.95 -7.20
C SER A 442 2.91 -14.29 -6.48
N LEU A 443 3.96 -14.74 -5.78
CA LEU A 443 3.97 -16.03 -5.07
C LEU A 443 2.90 -16.12 -3.97
N ALA A 444 2.65 -15.03 -3.26
CA ALA A 444 1.66 -15.01 -2.18
C ALA A 444 0.22 -14.93 -2.70
N ILE A 445 0.00 -14.25 -3.83
CA ILE A 445 -1.35 -13.98 -4.36
C ILE A 445 -1.80 -14.95 -5.46
N ALA A 446 -0.89 -15.67 -6.10
CA ALA A 446 -1.23 -16.66 -7.13
C ALA A 446 -2.32 -17.66 -6.68
N PRO A 447 -2.29 -18.23 -5.45
CA PRO A 447 -3.34 -19.13 -4.99
C PRO A 447 -4.72 -18.47 -4.90
N VAL A 448 -4.78 -17.14 -4.69
CA VAL A 448 -6.04 -16.39 -4.62
C VAL A 448 -6.64 -16.28 -6.02
N PHE A 449 -5.83 -15.91 -7.03
CA PHE A 449 -6.30 -15.83 -8.41
C PHE A 449 -6.66 -17.19 -9.01
N GLU A 450 -5.92 -18.25 -8.66
CA GLU A 450 -6.23 -19.62 -9.13
C GLU A 450 -7.49 -20.21 -8.49
N ARG A 451 -7.78 -19.81 -7.24
CA ARG A 451 -8.90 -20.38 -6.47
C ARG A 451 -10.23 -19.68 -6.73
N PHE A 452 -10.22 -18.35 -6.78
CA PHE A 452 -11.42 -17.54 -6.87
C PHE A 452 -11.65 -17.04 -8.28
N SER A 453 -12.87 -17.20 -8.80
CA SER A 453 -13.20 -16.81 -10.17
C SER A 453 -13.14 -15.29 -10.40
N SER A 454 -13.54 -14.49 -9.42
CA SER A 454 -13.59 -13.03 -9.53
C SER A 454 -12.87 -12.38 -8.36
N VAL A 455 -11.80 -11.64 -8.68
CA VAL A 455 -11.00 -10.88 -7.71
C VAL A 455 -10.99 -9.43 -8.17
N ILE A 456 -11.51 -8.55 -7.32
CA ILE A 456 -11.66 -7.12 -7.56
C ILE A 456 -10.58 -6.40 -6.77
N ILE A 457 -9.69 -5.67 -7.44
CA ILE A 457 -8.69 -4.81 -6.82
C ILE A 457 -9.16 -3.38 -6.99
N THR A 458 -9.46 -2.69 -5.88
CA THR A 458 -9.91 -1.30 -5.92
C THR A 458 -9.16 -0.42 -4.92
N SER A 459 -8.91 0.82 -5.32
CA SER A 459 -8.27 1.85 -4.50
C SER A 459 -8.36 3.20 -5.21
N GLY A 460 -8.18 4.31 -4.47
CA GLY A 460 -8.22 5.66 -5.04
C GLY A 460 -6.93 6.19 -5.64
N THR A 461 -5.84 5.42 -5.53
CA THR A 461 -4.51 5.86 -5.92
C THR A 461 -3.72 4.75 -6.64
N LEU A 462 -4.37 3.99 -7.51
CA LEU A 462 -3.78 2.87 -8.28
C LEU A 462 -3.12 3.34 -9.59
N SER A 463 -2.39 4.46 -9.58
CA SER A 463 -1.77 5.01 -10.78
C SER A 463 -0.27 4.73 -10.88
N PRO A 464 0.24 4.35 -12.06
CA PRO A 464 -0.45 3.76 -13.23
C PRO A 464 -1.00 2.35 -12.98
N LEU A 465 -2.16 2.06 -13.61
CA LEU A 465 -2.87 0.79 -13.50
C LEU A 465 -2.12 -0.40 -14.12
N ASP A 466 -1.39 -0.18 -15.22
CA ASP A 466 -0.66 -1.23 -15.96
C ASP A 466 0.44 -1.93 -15.14
N MET A 467 0.85 -1.33 -14.03
CA MET A 467 1.92 -1.83 -13.18
C MET A 467 1.48 -3.05 -12.36
N TYR A 468 0.23 -3.06 -11.87
CA TYR A 468 -0.27 -4.11 -10.97
C TYR A 468 -0.41 -5.47 -11.67
N PRO A 469 -1.02 -5.58 -12.87
CA PRO A 469 -1.06 -6.85 -13.61
C PRO A 469 0.33 -7.42 -13.89
N LYS A 470 1.30 -6.55 -14.26
CA LYS A 470 2.69 -6.95 -14.53
C LYS A 470 3.40 -7.48 -13.28
N MET A 471 3.25 -6.80 -12.14
CA MET A 471 3.93 -7.17 -10.89
C MET A 471 3.32 -8.41 -10.23
N LEU A 472 1.99 -8.54 -10.24
CA LEU A 472 1.27 -9.62 -9.56
C LEU A 472 1.00 -10.83 -10.47
N ARG A 473 1.33 -10.76 -11.76
CA ARG A 473 1.17 -11.83 -12.77
C ARG A 473 -0.27 -12.34 -12.88
N PHE A 474 -1.20 -11.43 -13.15
CA PHE A 474 -2.58 -11.80 -13.49
C PHE A 474 -3.07 -10.98 -14.68
N ASP A 475 -4.04 -11.53 -15.39
CA ASP A 475 -4.73 -10.83 -16.48
C ASP A 475 -6.03 -10.23 -15.94
N ALA A 476 -6.20 -8.91 -16.13
CA ALA A 476 -7.41 -8.20 -15.76
C ALA A 476 -8.35 -8.10 -16.98
N THR A 477 -9.63 -8.42 -16.80
CA THR A 477 -10.66 -8.23 -17.84
C THR A 477 -11.05 -6.76 -17.97
N VAL A 478 -11.10 -6.05 -16.85
CA VAL A 478 -11.41 -4.62 -16.78
C VAL A 478 -10.30 -3.90 -16.03
N LEU A 479 -9.76 -2.86 -16.68
CA LEU A 479 -8.70 -2.02 -16.15
C LEU A 479 -9.09 -0.55 -16.37
N GLU A 480 -9.76 0.06 -15.40
CA GLU A 480 -10.37 1.38 -15.57
C GLU A 480 -10.04 2.35 -14.44
N SER A 481 -9.94 3.64 -14.80
CA SER A 481 -9.67 4.75 -13.89
C SER A 481 -10.74 5.82 -14.07
N TYR A 482 -11.49 6.09 -13.00
CA TYR A 482 -12.57 7.05 -13.01
C TYR A 482 -12.09 8.43 -12.60
N VAL A 483 -12.61 9.44 -13.32
CA VAL A 483 -12.44 10.84 -12.97
C VAL A 483 -13.55 11.28 -12.02
N MET A 484 -13.24 12.21 -11.12
CA MET A 484 -14.23 12.75 -10.21
C MET A 484 -14.96 13.92 -10.86
N THR A 485 -16.27 13.79 -11.07
CA THR A 485 -17.08 14.87 -11.63
C THR A 485 -17.52 15.82 -10.53
N LEU A 486 -17.04 17.06 -10.58
CA LEU A 486 -17.32 18.06 -9.55
C LEU A 486 -18.26 19.15 -10.06
N THR A 487 -19.17 19.62 -9.19
CA THR A 487 -19.99 20.81 -9.47
C THR A 487 -19.14 22.09 -9.47
N ARG A 488 -18.14 22.13 -8.59
CA ARG A 488 -17.14 23.19 -8.47
C ARG A 488 -15.79 22.56 -8.24
N ASP A 489 -14.70 23.23 -8.61
CA ASP A 489 -13.35 22.75 -8.32
C ASP A 489 -13.15 22.67 -6.79
N CYS A 490 -13.40 21.51 -6.19
CA CYS A 490 -13.35 21.30 -4.74
C CYS A 490 -11.91 21.16 -4.22
N PHE A 491 -10.94 20.99 -5.10
CA PHE A 491 -9.54 20.95 -4.74
C PHE A 491 -8.70 21.64 -5.77
N LEU A 492 -7.56 22.15 -5.29
CA LEU A 492 -6.61 22.86 -6.12
C LEU A 492 -5.21 22.26 -5.89
N PRO A 493 -4.72 21.43 -6.83
CA PRO A 493 -3.36 20.96 -6.80
C PRO A 493 -2.40 22.02 -7.35
N LEU A 494 -1.49 22.49 -6.49
CA LEU A 494 -0.48 23.50 -6.80
C LEU A 494 0.91 22.88 -6.73
N VAL A 495 1.75 23.14 -7.74
CA VAL A 495 3.15 22.68 -7.74
C VAL A 495 4.07 23.86 -7.46
N VAL A 496 4.59 23.93 -6.23
CA VAL A 496 5.53 24.96 -5.79
C VAL A 496 6.95 24.49 -6.05
N THR A 497 7.66 25.21 -6.91
CA THR A 497 8.99 24.81 -7.39
C THR A 497 10.08 25.78 -6.97
N ARG A 498 9.72 27.01 -6.60
CA ARG A 498 10.65 28.07 -6.21
C ARG A 498 10.20 28.75 -4.91
N GLY A 499 11.17 29.17 -4.10
CA GLY A 499 10.91 30.03 -2.95
C GLY A 499 10.63 31.48 -3.36
N SER A 500 10.27 32.32 -2.39
CA SER A 500 10.15 33.78 -2.61
C SER A 500 11.48 34.39 -3.10
N ASP A 501 12.61 33.81 -2.70
CA ASP A 501 13.96 34.18 -3.15
C ASP A 501 14.31 33.65 -4.56
N GLN A 502 13.36 33.06 -5.29
CA GLN A 502 13.54 32.39 -6.60
C GLN A 502 14.48 31.17 -6.60
N VAL A 503 15.01 30.77 -5.44
CA VAL A 503 15.78 29.55 -5.29
C VAL A 503 14.89 28.33 -5.50
N GLU A 504 15.40 27.34 -6.24
CA GLU A 504 14.67 26.11 -6.53
C GLU A 504 14.50 25.26 -5.26
N ILE A 505 13.27 24.87 -5.00
CA ILE A 505 12.93 24.03 -3.86
C ILE A 505 12.97 22.56 -4.31
N SER A 506 13.83 21.76 -3.69
CA SER A 506 13.86 20.31 -3.91
C SER A 506 14.40 19.56 -2.71
N SER A 507 13.88 18.36 -2.47
CA SER A 507 14.35 17.42 -1.44
C SER A 507 15.39 16.41 -1.96
N ARG A 508 16.12 16.75 -3.03
CA ARG A 508 17.24 15.92 -3.51
C ARG A 508 18.36 15.88 -2.47
N PHE A 509 19.02 14.73 -2.34
CA PHE A 509 20.07 14.53 -1.32
C PHE A 509 21.17 15.61 -1.32
N GLU A 510 21.57 16.07 -2.51
CA GLU A 510 22.60 17.12 -2.68
C GLU A 510 22.16 18.48 -2.15
N VAL A 511 20.88 18.82 -2.30
CA VAL A 511 20.34 20.17 -2.09
C VAL A 511 19.53 20.26 -0.79
N ARG A 512 19.10 19.14 -0.22
CA ARG A 512 18.19 19.10 0.94
C ARG A 512 18.81 19.66 2.23
N ASN A 513 20.14 19.67 2.34
CA ASN A 513 20.87 20.22 3.48
C ASN A 513 21.24 21.69 3.28
N ASP A 514 20.92 22.28 2.11
CA ASP A 514 21.15 23.71 1.87
C ASP A 514 20.24 24.54 2.79
N PRO A 515 20.81 25.39 3.67
CA PRO A 515 20.03 26.26 4.54
C PRO A 515 19.04 27.15 3.80
N ALA A 516 19.30 27.51 2.54
CA ALA A 516 18.38 28.30 1.73
C ALA A 516 17.08 27.54 1.42
N VAL A 517 17.17 26.24 1.12
CA VAL A 517 16.00 25.40 0.83
C VAL A 517 15.22 25.12 2.10
N VAL A 518 15.91 24.84 3.22
CA VAL A 518 15.27 24.65 4.53
C VAL A 518 14.51 25.91 4.95
N ARG A 519 15.11 27.09 4.76
CA ARG A 519 14.43 28.38 5.00
C ARG A 519 13.20 28.53 4.12
N ASN A 520 13.30 28.25 2.81
CA ASN A 520 12.17 28.37 1.89
C ASN A 520 11.00 27.43 2.25
N PHE A 521 11.27 26.20 2.69
CA PHE A 521 10.23 25.33 3.22
C PHE A 521 9.57 25.90 4.49
N GLY A 522 10.36 26.51 5.37
CA GLY A 522 9.85 27.18 6.56
C GLY A 522 8.97 28.39 6.22
N THR A 523 9.42 29.26 5.31
CA THR A 523 8.63 30.39 4.81
C THR A 523 7.32 29.94 4.16
N LEU A 524 7.36 28.87 3.36
CA LEU A 524 6.17 28.25 2.79
C LEU A 524 5.18 27.84 3.88
N LEU A 525 5.65 27.16 4.94
CA LEU A 525 4.82 26.73 6.05
C LEU A 525 4.20 27.92 6.81
N VAL A 526 4.98 28.97 7.07
CA VAL A 526 4.50 30.19 7.76
C VAL A 526 3.39 30.87 6.97
N GLU A 527 3.58 31.06 5.66
CA GLU A 527 2.59 31.70 4.80
C GLU A 527 1.29 30.89 4.69
N TYR A 528 1.39 29.55 4.59
CA TYR A 528 0.22 28.69 4.60
C TYR A 528 -0.46 28.63 5.97
N ALA A 529 0.29 28.61 7.07
CA ALA A 529 -0.27 28.69 8.42
C ALA A 529 -1.03 30.01 8.66
N ARG A 530 -0.61 31.10 8.01
CA ARG A 530 -1.32 32.39 8.04
C ARG A 530 -2.55 32.42 7.13
N ALA A 531 -2.48 31.80 5.95
CA ALA A 531 -3.52 31.92 4.92
C ALA A 531 -4.67 30.92 5.06
N VAL A 532 -4.39 29.70 5.56
CA VAL A 532 -5.32 28.58 5.57
C VAL A 532 -6.09 28.53 6.91
N PRO A 533 -7.42 28.40 6.91
CA PRO A 533 -8.19 28.20 8.14
C PRO A 533 -7.94 26.81 8.74
N ASP A 534 -8.14 26.68 10.05
CA ASP A 534 -8.19 25.39 10.76
C ASP A 534 -6.92 24.53 10.61
N GLY A 535 -7.01 23.34 10.00
CA GLY A 535 -5.96 22.33 9.93
C GLY A 535 -5.07 22.41 8.68
N VAL A 536 -3.75 22.34 8.90
CA VAL A 536 -2.73 22.13 7.86
C VAL A 536 -1.97 20.84 8.19
N VAL A 537 -1.84 19.94 7.23
CA VAL A 537 -1.08 18.70 7.38
C VAL A 537 0.12 18.74 6.45
N ALA A 538 1.32 18.56 7.00
CA ALA A 538 2.57 18.65 6.27
C ALA A 538 3.31 17.32 6.31
N PHE A 539 3.44 16.66 5.16
CA PHE A 539 4.11 15.38 5.05
C PHE A 539 5.56 15.54 4.59
N PHE A 540 6.47 14.93 5.31
CA PHE A 540 7.89 14.79 4.98
C PHE A 540 8.21 13.40 4.43
N PRO A 541 9.28 13.24 3.63
CA PRO A 541 9.69 11.94 3.08
C PRO A 541 10.17 10.94 4.14
N SER A 542 10.79 11.40 5.24
CA SER A 542 11.32 10.54 6.29
C SER A 542 11.38 11.24 7.66
N TYR A 543 11.37 10.45 8.73
CA TYR A 543 11.53 10.93 10.11
C TYR A 543 12.85 11.69 10.32
N LEU A 544 13.97 11.12 9.86
CA LEU A 544 15.28 11.76 9.97
C LEU A 544 15.33 13.15 9.31
N TYR A 545 14.69 13.27 8.14
CA TYR A 545 14.64 14.57 7.44
C TYR A 545 13.74 15.57 8.18
N MET A 546 12.59 15.12 8.67
CA MET A 546 11.70 15.94 9.49
C MET A 546 12.41 16.45 10.75
N GLU A 547 13.08 15.59 11.50
CA GLU A 547 13.83 15.97 12.72
C GLU A 547 14.90 17.03 12.42
N SER A 548 15.69 16.81 11.35
CA SER A 548 16.73 17.76 10.95
C SER A 548 16.17 19.14 10.58
N ILE A 549 15.04 19.18 9.87
CA ILE A 549 14.39 20.44 9.47
C ILE A 549 13.75 21.12 10.67
N VAL A 550 13.06 20.37 11.53
CA VAL A 550 12.41 20.94 12.72
C VAL A 550 13.46 21.54 13.66
N SER A 551 14.60 20.87 13.85
CA SER A 551 15.73 21.42 14.61
C SER A 551 16.24 22.72 14.00
N ALA A 552 16.49 22.73 12.68
CA ALA A 552 16.94 23.93 11.98
C ALA A 552 15.91 25.08 12.02
N TRP A 553 14.61 24.78 11.90
CA TRP A 553 13.55 25.77 12.01
C TRP A 553 13.41 26.34 13.42
N ASN A 554 13.74 25.57 14.45
CA ASN A 554 13.80 26.07 15.82
C ASN A 554 14.96 27.06 15.99
N GLU A 555 16.16 26.71 15.52
CA GLU A 555 17.35 27.57 15.57
C GLU A 555 17.16 28.88 14.78
N MET A 556 16.49 28.82 13.63
CA MET A 556 16.15 29.99 12.81
C MET A 556 14.98 30.81 13.37
N GLY A 557 14.27 30.32 14.41
CA GLY A 557 13.11 30.99 14.98
C GLY A 557 11.82 30.92 14.15
N ILE A 558 11.80 30.11 13.08
CA ILE A 558 10.64 29.95 12.17
C ILE A 558 9.47 29.27 12.90
N LEU A 559 9.74 28.27 13.75
CA LEU A 559 8.68 27.59 14.51
C LEU A 559 7.92 28.56 15.43
N ASN A 560 8.62 29.53 16.02
CA ASN A 560 8.01 30.57 16.86
C ASN A 560 7.07 31.46 16.04
N GLU A 561 7.33 31.64 14.74
CA GLU A 561 6.41 32.37 13.86
C GLU A 561 5.17 31.55 13.51
N VAL A 562 5.33 30.26 13.24
CA VAL A 562 4.19 29.35 13.00
C VAL A 562 3.29 29.29 14.24
N LEU A 563 3.87 29.17 15.44
CA LEU A 563 3.15 29.10 16.72
C LEU A 563 2.28 30.34 17.02
N LYS A 564 2.60 31.50 16.45
CA LYS A 564 1.75 32.71 16.56
C LYS A 564 0.39 32.49 15.90
N TYR A 565 0.35 31.73 14.81
CA TYR A 565 -0.84 31.48 14.00
C TYR A 565 -1.54 30.17 14.36
N LYS A 566 -0.80 29.05 14.48
CA LYS A 566 -1.36 27.70 14.70
C LYS A 566 -0.50 26.88 15.66
N LEU A 567 -1.12 25.94 16.38
CA LEU A 567 -0.39 24.98 17.23
C LEU A 567 0.31 23.93 16.38
N ILE A 568 1.48 23.46 16.81
CA ILE A 568 2.28 22.47 16.08
C ILE A 568 2.22 21.14 16.82
N PHE A 569 1.91 20.08 16.08
CA PHE A 569 1.97 18.70 16.54
C PHE A 569 2.88 17.91 15.61
N ILE A 570 3.67 17.00 16.16
CA ILE A 570 4.69 16.23 15.42
C ILE A 570 4.36 14.75 15.55
N GLU A 571 4.37 14.02 14.44
CA GLU A 571 4.27 12.56 14.42
C GLU A 571 5.57 11.93 14.93
N THR A 572 5.44 10.94 15.80
CA THR A 572 6.55 10.15 16.29
C THR A 572 6.41 8.68 15.85
N PRO A 573 7.52 7.93 15.75
CA PRO A 573 7.44 6.49 15.48
C PRO A 573 6.59 5.72 16.51
N ASP A 574 6.49 6.22 17.75
CA ASP A 574 5.63 5.63 18.78
C ASP A 574 4.13 5.87 18.48
N ALA A 575 3.35 4.80 18.60
CA ALA A 575 1.91 4.83 18.32
C ALA A 575 1.11 5.55 19.40
N VAL A 576 1.54 5.45 20.67
CA VAL A 576 0.80 6.04 21.79
C VAL A 576 0.90 7.57 21.74
N GLU A 577 2.12 8.07 21.58
CA GLU A 577 2.38 9.50 21.44
C GLU A 577 1.70 10.09 20.19
N THR A 578 1.80 9.42 19.04
CA THR A 578 1.12 9.86 17.81
C THR A 578 -0.41 9.88 17.96
N SER A 579 -1.00 8.94 18.69
CA SER A 579 -2.44 8.95 18.96
C SER A 579 -2.84 10.16 19.81
N ALA A 580 -2.07 10.47 20.85
CA ALA A 580 -2.29 11.64 21.69
C ALA A 580 -2.08 12.96 20.91
N ALA A 581 -1.07 13.02 20.05
CA ALA A 581 -0.82 14.17 19.18
C ALA A 581 -1.98 14.41 18.22
N LEU A 582 -2.53 13.35 17.62
CA LEU A 582 -3.68 13.45 16.71
C LEU A 582 -4.96 13.89 17.42
N GLU A 583 -5.23 13.39 18.62
CA GLU A 583 -6.39 13.80 19.41
C GLU A 583 -6.31 15.30 19.75
N ASN A 584 -5.14 15.76 20.20
CA ASN A 584 -4.91 17.17 20.48
C ASN A 584 -4.97 18.04 19.22
N TYR A 585 -4.51 17.53 18.07
CA TYR A 585 -4.65 18.19 16.77
C TYR A 585 -6.11 18.44 16.42
N ARG A 586 -6.97 17.40 16.51
CA ARG A 586 -8.42 17.52 16.25
C ARG A 586 -9.06 18.54 17.18
N ARG A 587 -8.76 18.44 18.49
CA ARG A 587 -9.25 19.37 19.51
C ARG A 587 -8.83 20.82 19.24
N ALA A 588 -7.62 21.05 18.75
CA ALA A 588 -7.13 22.39 18.41
C ALA A 588 -7.84 23.00 17.18
N CYS A 589 -8.17 22.16 16.19
CA CYS A 589 -8.97 22.55 15.03
C CYS A 589 -10.41 22.90 15.42
N ASP A 590 -11.03 22.10 16.28
CA ASP A 590 -12.44 22.31 16.69
C ASP A 590 -12.61 23.54 17.61
N ASN A 591 -11.59 23.86 18.40
CA ASN A 591 -11.59 25.05 19.26
C ASN A 591 -11.23 26.35 18.53
N GLY A 592 -11.04 26.31 17.20
CA GLY A 592 -10.83 27.50 16.36
C GLY A 592 -9.44 28.13 16.44
N ARG A 593 -8.48 27.52 17.15
CA ARG A 593 -7.07 27.96 17.13
C ARG A 593 -6.38 27.54 15.82
N GLY A 594 -6.78 26.38 15.29
CA GLY A 594 -6.13 25.76 14.15
C GLY A 594 -4.79 25.11 14.53
N ALA A 595 -4.39 24.12 13.73
CA ALA A 595 -3.22 23.31 14.03
C ALA A 595 -2.46 22.93 12.76
N VAL A 596 -1.16 22.68 12.94
CA VAL A 596 -0.25 22.15 11.94
C VAL A 596 0.21 20.78 12.43
N LEU A 597 -0.03 19.75 11.64
CA LEU A 597 0.47 18.40 11.89
C LEU A 597 1.67 18.14 10.98
N LEU A 598 2.86 17.99 11.55
CA LEU A 598 4.06 17.55 10.85
C LEU A 598 4.11 16.03 10.91
N SER A 599 3.99 15.38 9.76
CA SER A 599 3.87 13.93 9.61
C SER A 599 4.82 13.39 8.55
N VAL A 600 4.94 12.07 8.47
CA VAL A 600 5.77 11.39 7.46
C VAL A 600 4.87 10.71 6.43
N ALA A 601 5.22 10.84 5.15
CA ALA A 601 4.43 10.32 4.03
C ALA A 601 4.34 8.77 4.02
N ARG A 602 5.31 8.10 4.64
CA ARG A 602 5.34 6.64 4.88
C ARG A 602 5.13 6.30 6.36
N GLY A 603 4.60 7.26 7.12
CA GLY A 603 4.31 7.11 8.54
C GLY A 603 2.99 6.36 8.77
N LYS A 604 2.57 6.32 10.03
CA LYS A 604 1.29 5.68 10.39
C LYS A 604 0.12 6.60 10.07
N VAL A 605 0.35 7.91 10.21
CA VAL A 605 -0.66 8.95 9.95
C VAL A 605 -1.06 8.98 8.48
N SER A 606 -0.14 8.73 7.56
CA SER A 606 -0.41 8.72 6.12
C SER A 606 -1.11 7.45 5.61
N GLU A 607 -1.31 6.43 6.46
CA GLU A 607 -1.96 5.17 6.06
C GLU A 607 -3.35 4.97 6.68
N GLY A 608 -3.54 5.23 7.98
CA GLY A 608 -4.75 4.81 8.70
C GLY A 608 -5.68 5.93 9.19
N ILE A 609 -5.31 7.20 8.99
CA ILE A 609 -6.03 8.33 9.59
C ILE A 609 -6.70 9.19 8.54
N ASP A 610 -7.96 9.53 8.81
CA ASP A 610 -8.77 10.39 7.95
C ASP A 610 -8.79 11.82 8.49
N PHE A 611 -8.61 12.78 7.56
CA PHE A 611 -8.65 14.22 7.80
C PHE A 611 -9.92 14.80 7.19
N ASP A 612 -11.02 14.65 7.92
CA ASP A 612 -12.32 15.10 7.44
C ASP A 612 -12.48 16.62 7.55
N HIS A 613 -13.01 17.27 6.51
CA HIS A 613 -13.42 18.68 6.54
C HIS A 613 -12.35 19.65 7.07
N ASN A 614 -12.59 20.28 8.22
CA ASN A 614 -11.74 21.31 8.82
C ASN A 614 -10.38 20.75 9.27
N TYR A 615 -10.25 19.44 9.45
CA TYR A 615 -9.00 18.81 9.87
C TYR A 615 -7.91 18.80 8.80
N GLY A 616 -8.22 19.06 7.52
CA GLY A 616 -7.26 18.91 6.42
C GLY A 616 -7.41 19.93 5.30
N ARG A 617 -7.60 21.23 5.61
CA ARG A 617 -7.87 22.27 4.61
C ARG A 617 -6.71 22.51 3.64
N ALA A 618 -5.49 22.27 4.08
CA ALA A 618 -4.33 22.22 3.19
C ALA A 618 -3.43 21.04 3.56
N VAL A 619 -3.06 20.26 2.55
CA VAL A 619 -1.99 19.27 2.65
C VAL A 619 -0.78 19.77 1.89
N ILE A 620 0.37 19.81 2.58
CA ILE A 620 1.66 20.19 2.02
C ILE A 620 2.53 18.94 1.95
N MET A 621 2.91 18.55 0.74
CA MET A 621 3.92 17.51 0.49
C MET A 621 5.29 18.17 0.36
N PHE A 622 6.09 18.10 1.44
CA PHE A 622 7.47 18.55 1.41
C PHE A 622 8.34 17.53 0.70
N GLY A 623 8.66 17.78 -0.56
CA GLY A 623 9.49 16.86 -1.32
C GLY A 623 8.76 15.63 -1.87
N ILE A 624 9.54 14.75 -2.50
CA ILE A 624 9.03 13.48 -3.04
C ILE A 624 9.39 12.34 -2.07
N PRO A 625 8.43 11.52 -1.62
CA PRO A 625 8.67 10.45 -0.66
C PRO A 625 9.32 9.23 -1.31
N TYR A 626 10.56 9.37 -1.79
CA TYR A 626 11.35 8.24 -2.27
C TYR A 626 11.69 7.28 -1.13
N GLN A 627 11.73 5.99 -1.43
CA GLN A 627 12.35 5.01 -0.54
C GLN A 627 13.85 5.26 -0.43
N TYR A 628 14.44 4.78 0.65
CA TYR A 628 15.88 4.85 0.84
C TYR A 628 16.59 3.97 -0.21
N THR A 629 17.17 4.62 -1.22
CA THR A 629 17.74 3.97 -2.42
C THR A 629 18.99 3.15 -2.13
N GLU A 630 19.67 3.40 -1.01
CA GLU A 630 20.86 2.65 -0.62
C GLU A 630 20.54 1.33 0.09
N SER A 631 19.28 1.14 0.52
CA SER A 631 18.80 -0.12 1.10
C SER A 631 19.10 -1.30 0.17
N ARG A 632 19.72 -2.34 0.72
CA ARG A 632 20.08 -3.55 -0.04
C ARG A 632 18.85 -4.37 -0.42
N ILE A 633 17.83 -4.38 0.44
CA ILE A 633 16.53 -5.00 0.19
C ILE A 633 15.91 -4.42 -1.08
N LEU A 634 15.88 -3.09 -1.19
CA LEU A 634 15.33 -2.40 -2.34
C LEU A 634 16.17 -2.66 -3.61
N LYS A 635 17.50 -2.61 -3.52
CA LYS A 635 18.39 -2.93 -4.67
C LYS A 635 18.15 -4.33 -5.20
N ALA A 636 18.09 -5.33 -4.31
CA ALA A 636 17.81 -6.71 -4.70
C ALA A 636 16.43 -6.84 -5.38
N ARG A 637 15.42 -6.11 -4.88
CA ARG A 637 14.08 -6.06 -5.49
C ARG A 637 14.11 -5.39 -6.86
N LEU A 638 14.81 -4.27 -7.01
CA LEU A 638 14.94 -3.55 -8.27
C LEU A 638 15.63 -4.39 -9.35
N GLU A 639 16.71 -5.10 -8.98
CA GLU A 639 17.40 -6.05 -9.85
C GLU A 639 16.45 -7.17 -10.30
N PHE A 640 15.68 -7.75 -9.36
CA PHE A 640 14.70 -8.78 -9.68
C PHE A 640 13.60 -8.27 -10.62
N LEU A 641 13.05 -7.08 -10.36
CA LEU A 641 12.01 -6.47 -11.19
C LEU A 641 12.50 -6.18 -12.61
N ARG A 642 13.75 -5.75 -12.75
CA ARG A 642 14.40 -5.52 -14.03
C ARG A 642 14.60 -6.80 -14.81
N ASP A 643 15.14 -7.84 -14.17
CA ASP A 643 15.53 -9.06 -14.86
C ASP A 643 14.31 -9.93 -15.22
N THR A 644 13.30 -9.96 -14.35
CA THR A 644 12.11 -10.83 -14.50
C THR A 644 10.97 -10.14 -15.25
N TYR A 645 10.63 -8.90 -14.88
CA TYR A 645 9.47 -8.18 -15.44
C TYR A 645 9.85 -7.09 -16.44
N ARG A 646 11.15 -6.87 -16.69
CA ARG A 646 11.68 -5.79 -17.54
C ARG A 646 11.20 -4.40 -17.11
N ILE A 647 10.94 -4.23 -15.82
CA ILE A 647 10.57 -2.95 -15.22
C ILE A 647 11.87 -2.19 -14.91
N ARG A 648 11.99 -0.96 -15.42
CA ARG A 648 13.16 -0.12 -15.13
C ARG A 648 13.15 0.33 -13.67
N GLU A 649 14.34 0.43 -13.09
CA GLU A 649 14.50 0.78 -11.68
C GLU A 649 13.88 2.14 -11.34
N ASN A 650 14.15 3.16 -12.17
CA ASN A 650 13.57 4.50 -12.02
C ASN A 650 12.05 4.53 -12.15
N ASP A 651 11.47 3.61 -12.93
CA ASP A 651 10.02 3.56 -13.13
C ASP A 651 9.32 3.08 -11.88
N PHE A 652 9.83 2.02 -11.25
CA PHE A 652 9.34 1.51 -9.97
C PHE A 652 9.53 2.54 -8.85
N LEU A 653 10.71 3.16 -8.73
CA LEU A 653 10.96 4.17 -7.70
C LEU A 653 10.01 5.36 -7.81
N THR A 654 9.72 5.80 -9.04
CA THR A 654 8.81 6.91 -9.27
C THR A 654 7.35 6.50 -9.05
N PHE A 655 6.97 5.29 -9.49
CA PHE A 655 5.65 4.71 -9.22
C PHE A 655 5.37 4.68 -7.72
N ASP A 656 6.27 4.08 -6.94
CA ASP A 656 6.09 3.93 -5.50
C ASP A 656 6.07 5.29 -4.79
N ALA A 657 6.90 6.25 -5.21
CA ALA A 657 6.91 7.58 -4.62
C ALA A 657 5.63 8.38 -4.95
N MET A 658 5.11 8.30 -6.17
CA MET A 658 3.87 8.99 -6.56
C MET A 658 2.64 8.34 -5.90
N ARG A 659 2.63 7.01 -5.73
CA ARG A 659 1.61 6.28 -4.97
C ARG A 659 1.46 6.83 -3.55
N HIS A 660 2.57 6.93 -2.82
CA HIS A 660 2.56 7.47 -1.44
C HIS A 660 2.22 8.96 -1.39
N ALA A 661 2.72 9.76 -2.35
CA ALA A 661 2.38 11.19 -2.41
C ALA A 661 0.87 11.40 -2.68
N ALA A 662 0.30 10.67 -3.64
CA ALA A 662 -1.11 10.72 -3.95
C ALA A 662 -1.97 10.22 -2.78
N GLN A 663 -1.52 9.20 -2.04
CA GLN A 663 -2.22 8.71 -0.85
C GLN A 663 -2.29 9.80 0.23
N CYS A 664 -1.17 10.46 0.54
CA CYS A 664 -1.12 11.53 1.54
C CYS A 664 -2.03 12.69 1.15
N VAL A 665 -1.95 13.13 -0.10
CA VAL A 665 -2.72 14.25 -0.64
C VAL A 665 -4.20 13.91 -0.78
N GLY A 666 -4.52 12.68 -1.17
CA GLY A 666 -5.89 12.19 -1.33
C GLY A 666 -6.70 12.11 -0.05
N ARG A 667 -6.06 12.23 1.13
CA ARG A 667 -6.75 12.24 2.43
C ARG A 667 -7.54 13.52 2.70
N VAL A 668 -7.25 14.60 1.96
CA VAL A 668 -7.96 15.89 2.04
C VAL A 668 -9.42 15.77 1.61
N LEU A 669 -9.73 14.82 0.71
CA LEU A 669 -11.05 14.75 0.09
C LEU A 669 -11.84 13.55 0.62
N ARG A 670 -13.01 13.87 1.19
CA ARG A 670 -13.93 12.88 1.75
C ARG A 670 -15.32 12.88 1.10
N GLY A 671 -15.67 13.96 0.42
CA GLY A 671 -16.89 14.06 -0.34
C GLY A 671 -16.86 15.28 -1.26
N LYS A 672 -17.79 15.33 -2.22
CA LYS A 672 -17.89 16.45 -3.18
C LYS A 672 -18.27 17.78 -2.52
N THR A 673 -18.79 17.76 -1.30
CA THR A 673 -19.08 18.97 -0.51
C THR A 673 -17.85 19.56 0.15
N ASP A 674 -16.85 18.72 0.39
CA ASP A 674 -15.61 19.11 1.06
C ASP A 674 -14.66 19.80 0.09
N TYR A 675 -13.71 20.56 0.63
CA TYR A 675 -12.70 21.22 -0.17
C TYR A 675 -11.36 21.32 0.54
N GLY A 676 -10.28 21.34 -0.24
CA GLY A 676 -8.95 21.58 0.31
C GLY A 676 -7.87 21.81 -0.74
N LEU A 677 -6.76 22.34 -0.26
CA LEU A 677 -5.58 22.68 -1.05
C LEU A 677 -4.59 21.51 -1.03
N MET A 678 -4.03 21.20 -2.19
CA MET A 678 -3.05 20.14 -2.36
C MET A 678 -1.74 20.75 -2.87
N ILE A 679 -0.73 20.84 -2.01
CA ILE A 679 0.49 21.61 -2.30
C ILE A 679 1.65 20.63 -2.46
N PHE A 680 2.20 20.56 -3.66
CA PHE A 680 3.39 19.78 -3.99
C PHE A 680 4.62 20.68 -3.96
N ALA A 681 5.41 20.62 -2.88
CA ALA A 681 6.58 21.45 -2.69
C ALA A 681 7.86 20.72 -3.13
N ASP A 682 8.05 20.58 -4.44
CA ASP A 682 9.31 20.14 -5.07
C ASP A 682 9.29 20.44 -6.57
N LYS A 683 10.36 21.02 -7.11
CA LYS A 683 10.53 21.22 -8.56
C LYS A 683 10.28 19.95 -9.38
N ARG A 684 10.60 18.78 -8.82
CA ARG A 684 10.49 17.51 -9.54
C ARG A 684 9.04 17.10 -9.84
N PHE A 685 8.03 17.58 -9.11
CA PHE A 685 6.63 17.28 -9.42
C PHE A 685 6.15 17.94 -10.73
N ALA A 686 6.83 19.01 -11.18
CA ALA A 686 6.51 19.68 -12.45
C ALA A 686 6.94 18.87 -13.69
N LYS A 687 7.75 17.81 -13.52
CA LYS A 687 8.16 16.97 -14.64
C LYS A 687 7.03 16.05 -15.10
N VAL A 688 6.93 15.86 -16.41
CA VAL A 688 5.87 15.08 -17.07
C VAL A 688 5.88 13.61 -16.62
N ASP A 689 7.07 13.01 -16.44
CA ASP A 689 7.25 11.63 -16.00
C ASP A 689 6.57 11.32 -14.65
N LYS A 690 6.53 12.31 -13.76
CA LYS A 690 5.96 12.23 -12.41
C LYS A 690 4.52 12.65 -12.39
N ARG A 691 4.19 13.75 -13.08
CA ARG A 691 2.82 14.27 -13.18
C ARG A 691 1.87 13.24 -13.80
N ASN A 692 2.32 12.51 -14.82
CA ASN A 692 1.49 11.47 -15.46
C ASN A 692 1.30 10.21 -14.61
N LYS A 693 2.11 10.03 -13.56
CA LYS A 693 1.97 8.93 -12.60
C LYS A 693 1.08 9.28 -11.41
N LEU A 694 0.60 10.52 -11.31
CA LEU A 694 -0.47 10.85 -10.38
C LEU A 694 -1.81 10.30 -10.90
N PRO A 695 -2.77 9.99 -10.01
CA PRO A 695 -4.11 9.59 -10.41
C PRO A 695 -4.76 10.62 -11.35
N LYS A 696 -5.53 10.15 -12.35
CA LYS A 696 -6.18 11.03 -13.34
C LYS A 696 -7.03 12.11 -12.69
N TRP A 697 -7.73 11.76 -11.61
CA TRP A 697 -8.58 12.68 -10.86
C TRP A 697 -7.81 13.82 -10.17
N ILE A 698 -6.50 13.69 -9.89
CA ILE A 698 -5.64 14.80 -9.45
C ILE A 698 -5.03 15.49 -10.68
N GLY A 699 -4.49 14.70 -11.60
CA GLY A 699 -3.72 15.18 -12.75
C GLY A 699 -4.48 16.15 -13.64
N GLN A 700 -5.79 15.92 -13.85
CA GLN A 700 -6.64 16.76 -14.69
C GLN A 700 -6.86 18.17 -14.14
N TYR A 701 -6.79 18.36 -12.82
CA TYR A 701 -6.98 19.66 -12.18
C TYR A 701 -5.68 20.44 -11.98
N ILE A 702 -4.53 19.83 -12.27
CA ILE A 702 -3.26 20.57 -12.34
C ILE A 702 -3.29 21.36 -13.65
N LYS A 703 -3.62 22.65 -13.59
CA LYS A 703 -3.55 23.55 -14.75
C LYS A 703 -2.11 23.94 -15.02
N GLU A 704 -1.75 24.24 -16.27
CA GLU A 704 -0.38 24.69 -16.59
C GLU A 704 -0.01 25.98 -15.83
N SER A 705 -0.97 26.88 -15.62
CA SER A 705 -0.81 28.09 -14.80
C SER A 705 -0.49 27.80 -13.34
N ASP A 706 -0.89 26.63 -12.83
CA ASP A 706 -0.70 26.19 -11.45
C ASP A 706 0.53 25.29 -11.29
N THR A 707 1.31 25.12 -12.38
CA THR A 707 2.61 24.46 -12.37
C THR A 707 3.74 25.47 -12.25
N ASN A 708 4.86 25.05 -11.63
CA ASN A 708 6.06 25.86 -11.53
C ASN A 708 5.89 27.20 -10.79
N LEU A 709 5.14 27.18 -9.69
CA LEU A 709 4.83 28.37 -8.91
C LEU A 709 5.93 28.74 -7.92
N ALA A 710 6.11 30.06 -7.72
CA ALA A 710 6.79 30.60 -6.55
C ALA A 710 5.84 30.65 -5.35
N THR A 711 6.40 30.64 -4.13
CA THR A 711 5.63 30.66 -2.87
C THR A 711 4.54 31.74 -2.84
N ASP A 712 4.86 32.99 -3.20
CA ASP A 712 3.91 34.11 -3.09
C ASP A 712 2.73 33.97 -4.07
N VAL A 713 2.99 33.48 -5.29
CA VAL A 713 1.97 33.24 -6.32
C VAL A 713 1.06 32.08 -5.92
N ALA A 714 1.65 31.01 -5.38
CA ALA A 714 0.88 29.87 -4.87
C ALA A 714 -0.08 30.28 -3.74
N ILE A 715 0.37 31.17 -2.85
CA ILE A 715 -0.47 31.72 -1.78
C ILE A 715 -1.59 32.61 -2.34
N ALA A 716 -1.33 33.40 -3.38
CA ALA A 716 -2.37 34.21 -4.03
C ALA A 716 -3.47 33.34 -4.64
N HIS A 717 -3.10 32.27 -5.35
CA HIS A 717 -4.04 31.28 -5.90
C HIS A 717 -4.81 30.58 -4.78
N SER A 718 -4.11 30.16 -3.73
CA SER A 718 -4.70 29.51 -2.56
C SER A 718 -5.74 30.39 -1.84
N LYS A 719 -5.43 31.68 -1.63
CA LYS A 719 -6.36 32.65 -1.01
C LYS A 719 -7.60 32.88 -1.88
N ARG A 720 -7.44 32.96 -3.20
CA ARG A 720 -8.56 33.10 -4.14
C ARG A 720 -9.46 31.87 -4.06
N PHE A 721 -8.88 30.67 -4.10
CA PHE A 721 -9.59 29.41 -3.99
C PHE A 721 -10.39 29.30 -2.70
N LEU A 722 -9.75 29.52 -1.54
CA LEU A 722 -10.42 29.44 -0.24
C LEU A 722 -11.59 30.42 -0.11
N ARG A 723 -11.46 31.64 -0.65
CA ARG A 723 -12.54 32.63 -0.64
C ARG A 723 -13.73 32.23 -1.52
N MET A 724 -13.47 31.60 -2.67
CA MET A 724 -14.53 31.08 -3.54
C MET A 724 -15.22 29.88 -2.91
N MET A 725 -14.46 28.98 -2.29
CA MET A 725 -15.00 27.76 -1.66
C MET A 725 -15.74 28.02 -0.35
N ALA A 726 -15.42 29.13 0.34
CA ALA A 726 -16.13 29.56 1.55
C ALA A 726 -17.56 30.08 1.28
N GLN A 727 -17.95 30.26 0.01
CA GLN A 727 -19.33 30.64 -0.33
C GLN A 727 -20.30 29.46 -0.12
N PRO A 728 -21.59 29.73 0.15
CA PRO A 728 -22.62 28.69 0.26
C PRO A 728 -22.63 27.77 -0.95
N PHE A 729 -22.73 26.46 -0.71
CA PHE A 729 -22.74 25.46 -1.76
C PHE A 729 -24.16 25.10 -2.17
N GLU A 730 -24.49 25.36 -3.43
CA GLU A 730 -25.71 24.84 -4.06
C GLU A 730 -25.38 23.55 -4.82
N GLN A 731 -26.14 22.49 -4.56
CA GLN A 731 -25.95 21.20 -5.22
C GLN A 731 -26.46 21.25 -6.66
N SER A 732 -25.62 20.86 -7.63
CA SER A 732 -26.00 20.76 -9.05
C SER A 732 -26.20 19.30 -9.48
N THR A 733 -27.08 19.09 -10.46
CA THR A 733 -27.33 17.82 -11.16
C THR A 733 -26.11 17.30 -11.92
N LYS A 734 -25.12 18.16 -12.24
CA LYS A 734 -23.87 17.74 -12.90
C LYS A 734 -23.10 16.67 -12.13
N SER A 735 -23.11 16.76 -10.79
CA SER A 735 -22.30 15.87 -9.95
C SER A 735 -23.10 14.78 -9.24
N LEU A 736 -24.43 14.89 -9.21
CA LEU A 736 -25.37 14.07 -8.45
C LEU A 736 -26.58 13.77 -9.33
N TRP A 737 -26.76 12.50 -9.69
CA TRP A 737 -27.88 12.00 -10.49
C TRP A 737 -28.97 11.43 -9.59
N GLY A 738 -30.22 11.79 -9.89
CA GLY A 738 -31.42 11.11 -9.41
C GLY A 738 -31.78 9.92 -10.30
N ILE A 739 -33.01 9.43 -10.14
CA ILE A 739 -33.51 8.28 -10.90
C ILE A 739 -33.69 8.65 -12.38
N ASP A 740 -34.26 9.82 -12.65
CA ASP A 740 -34.59 10.25 -14.01
C ASP A 740 -33.33 10.40 -14.86
N GLU A 741 -32.27 11.02 -14.32
CA GLU A 741 -31.00 11.17 -15.05
C GLU A 741 -30.31 9.83 -15.34
N ILE A 742 -30.42 8.85 -14.44
CA ILE A 742 -29.91 7.48 -14.67
C ILE A 742 -30.70 6.81 -15.80
N LEU A 743 -32.03 6.95 -15.80
CA LEU A 743 -32.87 6.38 -16.85
C LEU A 743 -32.60 7.03 -18.21
N ASP A 744 -32.34 8.33 -18.25
CA ASP A 744 -31.97 9.04 -19.48
C ASP A 744 -30.62 8.56 -20.02
N LYS A 745 -29.61 8.39 -19.15
CA LYS A 745 -28.31 7.80 -19.52
C LYS A 745 -28.48 6.38 -20.08
N GLN A 746 -29.33 5.55 -19.48
CA GLN A 746 -29.63 4.19 -19.96
C GLN A 746 -30.34 4.18 -21.31
N ARG A 747 -31.14 5.20 -21.61
CA ARG A 747 -31.80 5.40 -22.92
C ARG A 747 -30.84 5.95 -23.99
N GLY A 748 -29.59 6.22 -23.63
CA GLY A 748 -28.60 6.84 -24.51
C GLY A 748 -28.84 8.33 -24.76
N LEU A 749 -29.72 8.97 -23.98
CA LEU A 749 -29.91 10.41 -23.95
C LEU A 749 -28.89 10.97 -22.96
N ASP A 750 -27.71 11.31 -23.46
CA ASP A 750 -26.61 11.77 -22.63
C ASP A 750 -26.69 13.30 -22.49
N PRO A 751 -26.96 13.87 -21.30
CA PRO A 751 -27.08 15.31 -21.14
C PRO A 751 -25.77 16.07 -21.46
N GLU A 752 -24.62 15.40 -21.45
CA GLU A 752 -23.34 16.00 -21.87
C GLU A 752 -23.15 16.05 -23.39
N ARG A 753 -23.84 15.19 -24.15
CA ARG A 753 -23.74 15.17 -25.61
C ARG A 753 -24.51 16.33 -26.23
N ASP A 754 -25.67 16.65 -25.69
CA ASP A 754 -26.47 17.80 -26.12
C ASP A 754 -25.79 19.15 -25.76
N VAL A 755 -25.13 19.25 -24.60
CA VAL A 755 -24.40 20.48 -24.21
C VAL A 755 -23.14 20.69 -25.05
N ASN A 756 -22.44 19.62 -25.43
CA ASN A 756 -21.27 19.74 -26.30
C ASN A 756 -21.68 20.01 -27.75
N GLU A 757 -22.80 19.44 -28.23
CA GLU A 757 -23.34 19.74 -29.56
C GLU A 757 -23.87 21.19 -29.64
N ASP A 758 -24.54 21.71 -28.60
CA ASP A 758 -24.96 23.11 -28.54
C ASP A 758 -23.76 24.08 -28.40
N ALA A 759 -22.73 23.71 -27.62
CA ALA A 759 -21.51 24.51 -27.49
C ALA A 759 -20.65 24.50 -28.77
N LEU A 760 -20.51 23.34 -29.43
CA LEU A 760 -19.87 23.22 -30.74
C LEU A 760 -20.67 23.94 -31.83
N ALA A 761 -22.01 23.96 -31.74
CA ALA A 761 -22.85 24.73 -32.66
C ALA A 761 -22.66 26.23 -32.43
N LEU A 762 -22.58 26.70 -31.18
CA LEU A 762 -22.32 28.11 -30.85
C LEU A 762 -20.89 28.54 -31.20
N GLU A 763 -19.88 27.69 -31.01
CA GLU A 763 -18.50 27.95 -31.45
C GLU A 763 -18.39 27.97 -32.97
N ALA A 764 -19.03 27.04 -33.67
CA ALA A 764 -19.09 27.04 -35.14
C ALA A 764 -19.82 28.27 -35.69
N GLU A 765 -20.88 28.74 -35.01
CA GLU A 765 -21.60 29.96 -35.38
C GLU A 765 -20.75 31.21 -35.11
N ALA A 766 -19.98 31.24 -34.01
CA ALA A 766 -19.04 32.31 -33.70
C ALA A 766 -17.84 32.36 -34.67
N GLU A 767 -17.31 31.20 -35.05
CA GLU A 767 -16.24 31.08 -36.06
C GLU A 767 -16.74 31.49 -37.45
N ALA A 768 -17.98 31.12 -37.82
CA ALA A 768 -18.59 31.55 -39.07
C ALA A 768 -18.81 33.07 -39.13
N ILE A 769 -19.23 33.69 -38.02
CA ILE A 769 -19.36 35.15 -37.90
C ILE A 769 -18.00 35.83 -37.98
N ALA A 770 -16.96 35.29 -37.33
CA ALA A 770 -15.60 35.82 -37.37
C ALA A 770 -14.99 35.71 -38.78
N ALA A 771 -15.21 34.60 -39.48
CA ALA A 771 -14.77 34.40 -40.86
C ALA A 771 -15.48 35.37 -41.82
N ALA A 772 -16.78 35.59 -41.66
CA ALA A 772 -17.53 36.56 -42.45
C ALA A 772 -17.06 38.00 -42.20
N HIS A 773 -16.69 38.34 -40.96
CA HIS A 773 -16.10 39.63 -40.62
C HIS A 773 -14.71 39.81 -41.24
N ALA A 774 -13.88 38.77 -41.24
CA ALA A 774 -12.55 38.78 -41.85
C ALA A 774 -12.62 38.91 -43.38
N GLU A 775 -13.58 38.24 -44.04
CA GLU A 775 -13.82 38.43 -45.47
C GLU A 775 -14.32 39.84 -45.79
N ALA A 776 -15.17 40.43 -44.95
CA ALA A 776 -15.64 41.80 -45.12
C ALA A 776 -14.51 42.83 -44.93
N GLU A 777 -13.60 42.61 -43.96
CA GLU A 777 -12.41 43.46 -43.78
C GLU A 777 -11.40 43.29 -44.92
N ALA A 778 -11.21 42.07 -45.44
CA ALA A 778 -10.35 41.83 -46.60
C ALA A 778 -10.90 42.47 -47.88
N ALA A 779 -12.23 42.46 -48.07
CA ALA A 779 -12.88 43.14 -49.19
C ALA A 779 -12.75 44.68 -49.07
N ALA A 780 -12.89 45.22 -47.86
CA ALA A 780 -12.69 46.66 -47.61
C ALA A 780 -11.22 47.09 -47.83
N ALA A 781 -10.25 46.26 -47.46
CA ALA A 781 -8.84 46.52 -47.70
C ALA A 781 -8.46 46.46 -49.20
N ALA A 782 -9.09 45.57 -49.97
CA ALA A 782 -8.89 45.48 -51.42
C ALA A 782 -9.46 46.69 -52.17
N ASP A 783 -10.58 47.27 -51.70
CA ASP A 783 -11.15 48.50 -52.25
C ASP A 783 -10.26 49.74 -51.93
N ASP A 784 -9.61 49.78 -50.77
CA ASP A 784 -8.64 50.83 -50.40
C ASP A 784 -7.34 50.72 -51.22
N GLU A 785 -6.84 49.52 -51.50
CA GLU A 785 -5.68 49.32 -52.38
C GLU A 785 -5.98 49.71 -53.85
N ALA A 786 -7.20 49.44 -54.33
CA ALA A 786 -7.64 49.86 -55.66
C ALA A 786 -7.76 51.40 -55.78
N TYR A 787 -8.20 52.08 -54.72
CA TYR A 787 -8.27 53.54 -54.67
C TYR A 787 -6.87 54.19 -54.60
N THR A 788 -5.93 53.56 -53.89
CA THR A 788 -4.54 54.02 -53.75
C THR A 788 -3.73 53.81 -55.04
N ALA A 789 -3.99 52.73 -55.77
CA ALA A 789 -3.37 52.45 -57.08
C ALA A 789 -3.84 53.42 -58.18
N GLN A 790 -5.08 53.94 -58.11
CA GLN A 790 -5.58 54.97 -59.04
C GLN A 790 -4.96 56.35 -58.79
N GLN A 791 -4.59 56.70 -57.55
CA GLN A 791 -3.91 57.97 -57.25
C GLN A 791 -2.42 57.98 -57.62
N ALA A 792 -1.76 56.82 -57.64
CA ALA A 792 -0.34 56.72 -58.01
C ALA A 792 -0.07 56.90 -59.51
N HIS A 793 -1.10 56.83 -60.36
CA HIS A 793 -0.94 56.93 -61.82
C HIS A 793 -1.03 58.36 -62.38
N GLU A 794 -1.32 59.37 -61.54
CA GLU A 794 -1.44 60.79 -61.94
C GLU A 794 -0.24 61.68 -61.55
N GLN A 795 0.78 61.15 -60.85
CA GLN A 795 1.95 61.90 -60.45
C GLN A 795 3.25 61.18 -60.84
N ASN A 796 3.67 61.36 -62.09
CA ASN A 796 5.07 61.62 -62.52
C ASN A 796 5.24 61.35 -64.02
N GLY A 797 4.91 62.37 -64.81
CA GLY A 797 5.51 62.58 -66.13
C GLY A 797 6.74 63.48 -66.02
N TYR A 798 7.61 63.40 -67.04
CA TYR A 798 8.95 64.02 -67.22
C TYR A 798 10.07 63.20 -66.56
N GLY A 799 10.91 62.43 -67.28
CA GLY A 799 11.73 62.77 -68.46
C GLY A 799 13.15 63.09 -67.96
N ASP A 800 14.28 62.69 -68.54
CA ASP A 800 14.64 61.93 -69.74
C ASP A 800 16.18 61.66 -69.64
N GLU A 801 16.73 60.88 -70.58
CA GLU A 801 18.14 60.86 -71.04
C GLU A 801 19.23 60.01 -70.31
N ASP A 802 19.39 58.79 -70.85
CA ASP A 802 20.50 58.35 -71.71
C ASP A 802 21.85 57.78 -71.18
N VAL A 803 22.13 56.59 -71.75
CA VAL A 803 23.40 55.96 -72.18
C VAL A 803 24.08 54.90 -71.29
N ALA A 804 24.11 53.71 -71.89
CA ALA A 804 24.65 52.42 -71.52
C ALA A 804 26.18 52.35 -71.33
N MET A 805 26.62 51.41 -70.49
CA MET A 805 27.37 50.18 -70.86
C MET A 805 28.02 49.53 -69.63
N GLY A 806 27.92 48.19 -69.53
CA GLY A 806 29.02 47.38 -68.98
C GLY A 806 28.78 46.60 -67.68
N GLU A 807 28.29 45.37 -67.85
CA GLU A 807 28.88 44.11 -67.36
C GLU A 807 29.10 43.78 -65.86
N ASN A 808 28.66 42.55 -65.56
CA ASN A 808 29.22 41.50 -64.68
C ASN A 808 28.79 41.43 -63.21
N GLY A 809 28.18 40.28 -62.88
CA GLY A 809 28.66 39.46 -61.76
C GLY A 809 27.60 38.88 -60.82
N GLY A 810 27.02 37.75 -61.22
CA GLY A 810 27.19 36.49 -60.46
C GLY A 810 26.34 36.22 -59.21
N ASP A 811 25.46 35.24 -59.40
CA ASP A 811 25.30 34.03 -58.57
C ASP A 811 24.38 34.05 -57.34
N ASP A 812 23.24 33.40 -57.58
CA ASP A 812 22.80 32.13 -56.99
C ASP A 812 22.04 32.09 -55.66
N ASP A 813 20.70 32.04 -55.80
CA ASP A 813 19.85 30.82 -55.64
C ASP A 813 19.62 30.16 -54.24
N PRO A 814 18.57 29.32 -54.07
CA PRO A 814 17.43 29.65 -53.21
C PRO A 814 16.88 28.42 -52.41
N PHE A 815 15.58 28.44 -52.08
CA PHE A 815 14.71 27.44 -51.43
C PHE A 815 14.70 27.46 -49.88
N LYS A 816 13.54 27.44 -49.19
CA LYS A 816 12.34 26.63 -49.45
C LYS A 816 11.21 27.05 -48.50
N GLU A 817 9.97 27.08 -48.99
CA GLU A 817 8.78 26.72 -48.21
C GLU A 817 7.81 26.00 -49.16
N ILE A 818 7.20 24.92 -48.68
CA ILE A 818 6.04 24.25 -49.28
C ILE A 818 5.11 23.94 -48.11
N ASP A 819 3.82 24.23 -48.31
CA ASP A 819 2.71 23.65 -47.56
C ASP A 819 1.82 22.83 -48.51
N ASP A 820 1.05 21.92 -47.90
CA ASP A 820 0.31 20.78 -48.43
C ASP A 820 -0.79 21.05 -49.50
N ALA A 821 -1.09 20.04 -50.33
CA ALA A 821 -2.38 19.32 -50.33
C ALA A 821 -2.61 18.38 -51.54
N ALA A 822 -3.34 17.28 -51.25
CA ALA A 822 -4.36 16.60 -52.07
C ALA A 822 -4.08 15.20 -52.68
N LEU A 823 -4.75 14.21 -52.05
CA LEU A 823 -5.64 13.17 -52.62
C LEU A 823 -5.12 11.99 -53.46
N ALA A 824 -5.27 10.81 -52.83
CA ALA A 824 -5.93 9.58 -53.29
C ALA A 824 -5.28 8.62 -54.32
N ALA A 825 -5.39 7.34 -53.94
CA ALA A 825 -5.65 6.13 -54.73
C ALA A 825 -4.50 5.11 -54.89
N MET A 826 -4.75 3.96 -54.26
CA MET A 826 -4.57 2.56 -54.70
C MET A 826 -3.18 2.02 -55.09
N ASP A 827 -2.92 0.86 -54.47
CA ASP A 827 -2.14 -0.31 -54.90
C ASP A 827 -0.60 -0.26 -54.99
N MET A 828 -0.01 -1.14 -54.17
CA MET A 828 1.32 -1.78 -54.26
C MET A 828 1.67 -2.17 -55.72
N PRO A 829 2.96 -2.15 -56.15
CA PRO A 829 3.96 -3.10 -55.63
C PRO A 829 5.45 -2.67 -55.63
N ASP A 830 6.24 -3.52 -54.96
CA ASP A 830 7.67 -3.84 -55.05
C ASP A 830 8.59 -3.04 -55.98
N LEU A 831 9.80 -2.76 -55.47
CA LEU A 831 11.14 -2.94 -56.08
C LEU A 831 12.19 -2.18 -55.19
N PRO A 832 13.52 -2.27 -55.42
CA PRO A 832 14.45 -3.37 -55.15
C PRO A 832 15.67 -2.93 -54.29
N GLN A 833 16.48 -3.90 -53.84
CA GLN A 833 17.90 -3.71 -53.45
C GLN A 833 18.72 -3.11 -54.62
N PRO A 834 19.91 -2.46 -54.47
CA PRO A 834 21.13 -2.98 -53.79
C PRO A 834 22.10 -1.83 -53.30
N PRO A 835 23.44 -1.96 -53.15
CA PRO A 835 24.33 -3.13 -53.17
C PRO A 835 25.34 -3.26 -52.00
N HIS A 836 25.90 -4.46 -51.94
CA HIS A 836 27.06 -4.93 -51.18
C HIS A 836 28.36 -4.16 -51.43
N PHE A 837 29.21 -4.10 -50.39
CA PHE A 837 30.66 -4.17 -50.54
C PHE A 837 31.28 -5.10 -49.47
N MET A 838 32.23 -5.91 -49.91
CA MET A 838 32.88 -7.02 -49.19
C MET A 838 34.07 -6.56 -48.32
N GLY A 839 34.30 -7.27 -47.21
CA GLY A 839 35.47 -8.15 -47.05
C GLY A 839 36.69 -7.68 -46.25
N PHE A 840 37.36 -8.69 -45.67
CA PHE A 840 38.62 -8.74 -44.87
C PHE A 840 38.45 -8.49 -43.35
N GLY A 841 38.92 -9.34 -42.43
CA GLY A 841 39.81 -10.51 -42.50
C GLY A 841 40.95 -10.38 -41.47
N ASP A 842 41.05 -11.39 -40.59
CA ASP A 842 42.22 -11.89 -39.84
C ASP A 842 42.77 -11.20 -38.55
N ASP A 843 42.86 -12.06 -37.53
CA ASP A 843 43.98 -12.37 -36.61
C ASP A 843 44.65 -11.29 -35.73
N ALA A 844 44.69 -11.55 -34.40
CA ALA A 844 45.89 -12.02 -33.70
C ALA A 844 45.81 -11.90 -32.16
N GLU A 845 46.30 -12.95 -31.50
CA GLU A 845 46.66 -13.08 -30.08
C GLU A 845 47.76 -12.07 -29.65
N ALA A 846 47.83 -11.75 -28.35
CA ALA A 846 49.02 -12.00 -27.51
C ALA A 846 48.98 -11.31 -26.13
N ASP A 847 49.44 -12.07 -25.15
CA ASP A 847 49.85 -11.73 -23.78
C ASP A 847 50.83 -10.54 -23.68
N MET A 848 50.87 -9.86 -22.51
CA MET A 848 52.03 -9.91 -21.59
C MET A 848 51.92 -8.93 -20.39
N HIS A 849 52.15 -9.50 -19.20
CA HIS A 849 52.96 -9.04 -18.06
C HIS A 849 52.96 -7.58 -17.57
N GLY A 850 52.59 -7.43 -16.30
CA GLY A 850 53.58 -7.30 -15.20
C GLY A 850 54.20 -5.92 -14.92
N GLY A 851 53.96 -5.40 -13.72
CA GLY A 851 54.74 -4.31 -13.13
C GLY A 851 54.35 -4.08 -11.65
N GLY A 852 55.22 -4.54 -10.74
CA GLY A 852 55.09 -4.34 -9.29
C GLY A 852 55.87 -3.14 -8.74
N PHE A 853 56.17 -3.21 -7.44
CA PHE A 853 56.91 -2.28 -6.55
C PHE A 853 56.09 -1.17 -5.89
N GLU A 854 56.29 -0.80 -4.62
CA GLU A 854 56.81 -1.40 -3.38
C GLU A 854 56.54 -0.34 -2.29
N LEU A 855 56.36 -0.76 -1.03
CA LEU A 855 56.26 0.12 0.14
C LEU A 855 57.59 0.84 0.43
N PRO A 856 57.56 1.91 1.24
CA PRO A 856 58.27 1.77 2.53
C PRO A 856 57.52 2.33 3.76
N MET A 857 58.06 1.89 4.89
CA MET A 857 57.65 1.87 6.30
C MET A 857 57.63 3.23 7.07
N PRO A 858 57.14 3.25 8.34
CA PRO A 858 56.79 4.41 9.21
C PRO A 858 58.00 4.82 10.11
N PRO A 859 57.96 5.48 11.32
CA PRO A 859 56.87 5.81 12.29
C PRO A 859 56.96 7.19 13.01
N GLN A 860 55.97 7.49 13.87
CA GLN A 860 56.26 8.10 15.19
C GLN A 860 55.13 7.87 16.20
N GLU A 861 55.53 7.29 17.33
CA GLU A 861 54.78 7.01 18.55
C GLU A 861 54.49 8.30 19.34
N PHE A 862 53.37 8.35 20.07
CA PHE A 862 53.27 9.14 21.30
C PHE A 862 52.62 8.29 22.40
N GLN A 863 53.32 8.26 23.53
CA GLN A 863 53.14 7.37 24.67
C GLN A 863 51.93 7.70 25.52
N MET A 864 51.42 6.63 26.14
CA MET A 864 50.54 6.60 27.30
C MET A 864 51.17 7.31 28.51
N GLY A 865 50.34 8.01 29.28
CA GLY A 865 50.64 8.42 30.65
C GLY A 865 49.55 7.87 31.56
N ASP A 866 49.97 7.00 32.48
CA ASP A 866 49.18 6.47 33.59
C ASP A 866 48.81 7.56 34.60
N GLY A 867 47.66 7.41 35.24
CA GLY A 867 47.21 8.20 36.38
C GLY A 867 46.04 7.52 37.08
N GLU A 868 46.35 6.80 38.16
CA GLU A 868 45.42 6.24 39.14
C GLU A 868 44.77 7.34 40.02
N ASP A 869 43.67 6.93 40.67
CA ASP A 869 43.00 7.50 41.87
C ASP A 869 42.20 8.82 41.72
N ASP A 870 40.88 8.76 41.86
CA ASP A 870 40.21 8.93 43.17
C ASP A 870 38.67 8.94 43.05
N ASP A 871 38.04 8.54 44.15
CA ASP A 871 36.62 8.57 44.50
C ASP A 871 35.88 9.87 44.12
N ASP A 872 34.61 9.78 43.67
CA ASP A 872 33.49 10.29 44.47
C ASP A 872 32.10 10.16 43.79
N GLN A 873 31.20 9.52 44.55
CA GLN A 873 29.84 9.95 44.87
C GLN A 873 28.83 10.26 43.75
N GLY A 874 27.78 9.43 43.75
CA GLY A 874 26.56 9.63 43.02
C GLY A 874 25.81 10.91 43.39
N LEU A 875 25.24 11.53 42.35
CA LEU A 875 24.24 12.58 42.47
C LEU A 875 22.95 12.10 41.82
N VAL A 876 22.07 11.59 42.68
CA VAL A 876 20.65 11.42 42.43
C VAL A 876 20.03 12.82 42.35
N LEU A 877 19.64 13.26 41.15
CA LEU A 877 18.83 14.47 40.97
C LEU A 877 17.35 14.13 41.26
N PRO A 878 16.68 14.83 42.19
CA PRO A 878 15.26 14.62 42.44
C PRO A 878 14.40 15.36 41.41
N MET A 879 13.42 14.64 40.85
CA MET A 879 12.36 15.25 40.05
C MET A 879 11.45 16.13 40.92
N PRO A 880 11.04 17.33 40.46
CA PRO A 880 9.99 18.10 41.11
C PRO A 880 8.58 17.57 40.75
N PRO A 881 7.57 17.77 41.62
CA PRO A 881 6.21 17.27 41.42
C PRO A 881 5.41 18.12 40.42
N PRO A 882 4.34 17.57 39.81
CA PRO A 882 3.53 18.27 38.84
C PRO A 882 2.50 19.17 39.54
N GLU A 883 2.63 20.48 39.36
CA GLU A 883 1.55 21.43 39.61
C GLU A 883 0.91 21.83 38.26
N PHE A 884 -0.41 21.62 38.20
CA PHE A 884 -1.41 22.22 37.33
C PHE A 884 -0.93 23.17 36.21
N LEU A 885 -1.15 22.75 34.96
CA LEU A 885 -1.88 23.51 33.92
C LEU A 885 -2.20 22.64 32.70
#